data_AF-A0A668S015-F1
#
_entry.id   AF-A0A668S015-F1
#
_cell.length_a   1.000
_cell.length_b   1.000
_cell.length_c   1.000
_cell.angle_alpha   90.00
_cell.angle_beta   90.00
_cell.angle_gamma   90.00
#
_symmetry.space_group_name_H-M   'P 1'
#
loop_
_entity.id
_entity.type
_entity.pdbx_description
1 polymer ?
#
loop_
_entity_poly.entity_id
_entity_poly.type
_entity_poly.pdbx_seq_one_letter_code
_entity_poly.pdbx_strand_id
1 'polypeptide(L)'
;CILVCGFLLCQCFMCSSVCVCRQYLVAIPAVIEAGAETKFCASLLQPGETVVMTVTLIILNTAHTYLFILIYQCASFSKTLLLKAPLVKGEKILNFEVDVRGDTFHSKEVRKVMIKAYKARTFIQTDKPIYLPGQTVFSTPSSDYTLTPLSGEQYTSCLCAKERKTVSWTMIPTVLGAVNVTVSAEAVPSHVSCDNEVVRVPERGRIDVVTKSFIVKAEGTEIAKTSNWLLCPKGWFLIYLQFKCAKVVCDILGRALKNLDGLLRMPFGCGEQNMALLAPNIYILQYLKGTQQLTPAIMEKATNFLTSGYQRQLNYKSNEGAYTTFGRGPGNTWLTAFVMRSFSKAQSFVYIDPRIIEESKTWLGNKQQANGCFEKSGKLFNNRMKGGVSDEVTLSAYITAAFLEMNISQHVSKLDVIPFVLRISINDLSNTYTTALLAYVFTLAGDTETRAHLLQHLDTVAVREGDFLYWSQTAAETSASLSVEISSYVLLAKLSASTAADDLGYASGIIRWLTGQQNYYGGFSSTQDTVVALQALALYSTLVFSPEGSSTVTVQSDSSQLTFDVNPGNKLLYQEETMEGVSGKYSLEVKGTACASVQVSYSIVTTPTDVTTLSVEVKSEVDATSKSRRKLALTIKSQYSGKENTTNMVILDIKMLSGFTVVSSQLKVAPLVDRVEQTEDHVLVYLQELPKDMPKNYSLTIIEELRVENLKPAVIKIYDYYQPSDQAETEYIYPSAAGNKLL
;
A
#
# COMPACT_ATOMS: atom_id res chain seq x y z
N CYS A 1 -24.30 5.75 7.97
CA CYS A 1 -25.44 5.00 8.55
C CYS A 1 -25.51 3.63 7.91
N ILE A 2 -25.86 2.61 8.67
CA ILE A 2 -26.19 1.27 8.18
C ILE A 2 -27.70 1.24 7.94
N LEU A 3 -28.11 0.75 6.77
CA LEU A 3 -29.50 0.39 6.50
C LEU A 3 -29.70 -1.10 6.78
N VAL A 4 -30.74 -1.40 7.57
CA VAL A 4 -31.32 -2.73 7.72
C VAL A 4 -32.64 -2.72 6.95
N CYS A 5 -32.70 -3.50 5.87
CA CYS A 5 -33.91 -3.64 5.05
C CYS A 5 -34.25 -5.12 4.94
N GLY A 6 -35.52 -5.46 5.10
CA GLY A 6 -36.07 -6.76 4.73
C GLY A 6 -36.99 -6.63 3.51
N PHE A 7 -36.80 -7.48 2.51
CA PHE A 7 -37.65 -7.58 1.32
C PHE A 7 -38.31 -8.95 1.25
N LEU A 8 -39.58 -8.97 0.84
CA LEU A 8 -40.28 -10.19 0.43
C LEU A 8 -40.14 -10.33 -1.09
N LEU A 9 -39.43 -11.37 -1.56
CA LEU A 9 -39.53 -11.78 -2.96
C LEU A 9 -40.87 -12.50 -3.14
N CYS A 10 -41.90 -11.81 -3.71
CA CYS A 10 -43.10 -12.50 -4.23
C CYS A 10 -42.62 -13.47 -5.33
N GLN A 11 -42.67 -14.79 -5.10
CA GLN A 11 -42.72 -15.75 -6.20
C GLN A 11 -44.08 -15.60 -6.89
N CYS A 12 -44.14 -14.79 -7.95
CA CYS A 12 -45.34 -14.64 -8.76
C CYS A 12 -45.48 -15.84 -9.70
N PHE A 13 -46.29 -16.82 -9.31
CA PHE A 13 -47.04 -17.62 -10.28
C PHE A 13 -48.46 -17.05 -10.37
N MET A 14 -48.78 -16.48 -11.52
CA MET A 14 -50.12 -16.27 -12.08
C MET A 14 -51.25 -15.90 -11.08
N CYS A 15 -51.45 -14.61 -10.79
CA CYS A 15 -52.81 -14.04 -10.71
C CYS A 15 -52.78 -12.51 -10.63
N SER A 16 -53.77 -11.89 -11.26
CA SER A 16 -54.05 -10.46 -11.33
C SER A 16 -54.56 -9.88 -10.01
N SER A 17 -53.68 -9.73 -9.03
CA SER A 17 -53.89 -8.91 -7.84
C SER A 17 -52.59 -8.19 -7.48
N VAL A 18 -52.70 -6.89 -7.14
CA VAL A 18 -51.57 -6.03 -6.80
C VAL A 18 -50.78 -6.65 -5.62
N CYS A 19 -49.57 -7.18 -5.86
CA CYS A 19 -48.67 -7.68 -4.78
C CYS A 19 -48.28 -6.47 -3.92
N VAL A 20 -48.88 -6.35 -2.73
CA VAL A 20 -48.43 -5.40 -1.70
C VAL A 20 -47.15 -5.98 -1.07
N CYS A 21 -45.99 -5.51 -1.51
CA CYS A 21 -44.72 -5.88 -0.89
C CYS A 21 -44.60 -5.20 0.48
N ARG A 22 -44.71 -5.98 1.55
CA ARG A 22 -44.45 -5.51 2.92
C ARG A 22 -42.97 -5.16 3.03
N GLN A 23 -42.67 -3.91 3.41
CA GLN A 23 -41.30 -3.41 3.51
C GLN A 23 -41.09 -2.75 4.87
N TYR A 24 -39.95 -3.03 5.49
CA TYR A 24 -39.48 -2.29 6.64
C TYR A 24 -38.06 -1.80 6.42
N LEU A 25 -37.79 -0.63 6.97
CA LEU A 25 -36.51 0.05 6.92
C LEU A 25 -36.12 0.48 8.33
N VAL A 26 -34.96 0.03 8.80
CA VAL A 26 -34.36 0.53 10.04
C VAL A 26 -33.00 1.13 9.72
N ALA A 27 -32.80 2.40 10.06
CA ALA A 27 -31.56 3.12 9.83
C ALA A 27 -30.90 3.51 11.15
N ILE A 28 -29.64 3.12 11.31
CA ILE A 28 -28.83 3.40 12.51
C ILE A 28 -27.41 3.84 12.11
N PRO A 29 -26.71 4.69 12.89
CA PRO A 29 -25.30 4.97 12.64
C PRO A 29 -24.43 3.71 12.68
N ALA A 30 -23.44 3.62 11.79
CA ALA A 30 -22.51 2.48 11.72
C ALA A 30 -21.52 2.45 12.89
N VAL A 31 -21.22 3.65 13.41
CA VAL A 31 -20.37 3.90 14.55
C VAL A 31 -21.22 4.70 15.53
N ILE A 32 -21.33 4.21 16.76
CA ILE A 32 -22.07 4.82 17.85
C ILE A 32 -21.10 5.12 18.98
N GLU A 33 -21.24 6.29 19.56
CA GLU A 33 -20.41 6.73 20.67
C GLU A 33 -20.87 6.11 22.00
N ALA A 34 -19.94 5.52 22.76
CA ALA A 34 -20.24 4.85 24.02
C ALA A 34 -20.84 5.83 25.04
N GLY A 35 -21.99 5.48 25.63
CA GLY A 35 -22.70 6.33 26.59
C GLY A 35 -23.59 7.42 26.00
N ALA A 36 -23.51 7.69 24.68
CA ALA A 36 -24.32 8.71 24.02
C ALA A 36 -25.76 8.23 23.76
N GLU A 37 -26.72 9.17 23.78
CA GLU A 37 -28.07 8.94 23.25
C GLU A 37 -28.06 9.08 21.73
N THR A 38 -28.27 7.96 21.05
CA THR A 38 -28.29 7.87 19.59
C THR A 38 -29.71 7.63 19.10
N LYS A 39 -30.09 8.30 18.01
CA LYS A 39 -31.37 8.09 17.35
C LYS A 39 -31.25 7.01 16.28
N PHE A 40 -32.23 6.12 16.21
CA PHE A 40 -32.43 5.26 15.04
C PHE A 40 -33.85 5.46 14.51
N CYS A 41 -34.02 5.35 13.21
CA CYS A 41 -35.31 5.49 12.56
C CYS A 41 -35.82 4.11 12.16
N ALA A 42 -37.05 3.79 12.53
CA ALA A 42 -37.76 2.60 12.09
C ALA A 42 -38.98 3.02 11.28
N SER A 43 -39.10 2.48 10.07
CA SER A 43 -40.23 2.70 9.18
C SER A 43 -40.81 1.36 8.74
N LEU A 44 -42.13 1.23 8.82
CA LEU A 44 -42.89 0.08 8.35
C LEU A 44 -43.93 0.58 7.35
N LEU A 45 -43.92 0.00 6.16
CA LEU A 45 -44.80 0.38 5.05
C LEU A 45 -45.74 -0.77 4.72
N GLN A 46 -47.05 -0.48 4.77
CA GLN A 46 -48.14 -1.35 4.34
C GLN A 46 -48.14 -2.75 5.02
N PRO A 47 -48.19 -2.83 6.36
CA PRO A 47 -48.02 -4.10 7.07
C PRO A 47 -49.15 -5.12 6.82
N GLY A 48 -50.38 -4.68 6.52
CA GLY A 48 -51.52 -5.54 6.20
C GLY A 48 -52.06 -6.40 7.36
N GLU A 49 -51.31 -6.54 8.45
CA GLU A 49 -51.64 -7.22 9.70
C GLU A 49 -50.95 -6.51 10.88
N THR A 50 -51.25 -6.96 12.11
CA THR A 50 -50.54 -6.48 13.29
C THR A 50 -49.12 -7.04 13.31
N VAL A 51 -48.12 -6.18 13.33
CA VAL A 51 -46.70 -6.57 13.32
C VAL A 51 -46.01 -6.07 14.59
N VAL A 52 -45.19 -6.95 15.16
CA VAL A 52 -44.32 -6.69 16.31
C VAL A 52 -42.89 -6.58 15.80
N MET A 53 -42.31 -5.38 15.85
CA MET A 53 -40.89 -5.16 15.56
C MET A 53 -40.09 -5.09 16.86
N THR A 54 -39.11 -5.96 16.97
CA THR A 54 -38.18 -6.08 18.10
C THR A 54 -36.80 -5.65 17.63
N VAL A 55 -36.22 -4.68 18.33
CA VAL A 55 -34.86 -4.20 18.05
C VAL A 55 -33.97 -4.49 19.25
N THR A 56 -32.91 -5.27 19.03
CA THR A 56 -32.04 -5.77 20.09
C THR A 56 -30.57 -5.45 19.81
N LEU A 57 -29.85 -4.97 20.82
CA LEU A 57 -28.39 -4.74 20.75
C LEU A 57 -27.67 -5.76 21.64
N ILE A 58 -26.84 -6.63 21.05
CA ILE A 58 -26.22 -7.78 21.74
C ILE A 58 -24.70 -7.77 21.55
N ILE A 59 -23.94 -8.13 22.61
CA ILE A 59 -22.49 -8.37 22.47
C ILE A 59 -22.22 -9.76 21.88
N LEU A 60 -21.30 -9.80 20.91
CA LEU A 60 -20.76 -11.05 20.38
C LEU A 60 -20.20 -11.93 21.51
N ASN A 61 -20.67 -13.18 21.56
CA ASN A 61 -20.20 -14.24 22.48
C ASN A 61 -20.60 -14.09 23.97
N THR A 62 -21.64 -13.30 24.29
CA THR A 62 -22.24 -13.29 25.65
C THR A 62 -23.77 -13.18 25.58
N ALA A 63 -24.49 -13.65 26.61
CA ALA A 63 -25.95 -13.46 26.73
C ALA A 63 -26.36 -12.04 27.15
N HIS A 64 -25.42 -11.08 27.20
CA HIS A 64 -25.69 -9.71 27.65
C HIS A 64 -26.38 -8.90 26.54
N THR A 65 -27.60 -8.47 26.84
CA THR A 65 -28.42 -7.60 25.99
C THR A 65 -28.35 -6.17 26.51
N TYR A 66 -28.07 -5.21 25.63
CA TYR A 66 -27.87 -3.80 25.99
C TYR A 66 -29.09 -2.92 25.74
N LEU A 67 -29.95 -3.31 24.81
CA LEU A 67 -31.21 -2.63 24.52
C LEU A 67 -32.19 -3.64 23.95
N PHE A 68 -33.45 -3.53 24.37
CA PHE A 68 -34.60 -4.22 23.80
C PHE A 68 -35.73 -3.21 23.62
N ILE A 69 -36.16 -2.95 22.37
CA ILE A 69 -37.31 -2.09 22.07
C ILE A 69 -38.33 -2.90 21.28
N LEU A 70 -39.58 -2.84 21.75
CA LEU A 70 -40.72 -3.54 21.16
C LEU A 70 -41.72 -2.52 20.61
N ILE A 71 -42.09 -2.66 19.34
CA ILE A 71 -43.03 -1.77 18.65
C ILE A 71 -44.20 -2.61 18.15
N TYR A 72 -45.40 -2.32 18.65
CA TYR A 72 -46.67 -2.92 18.19
C TYR A 72 -47.37 -1.94 17.26
N GLN A 73 -47.67 -2.34 16.02
CA GLN A 73 -48.40 -1.46 15.11
C GLN A 73 -49.20 -2.21 14.03
N CYS A 74 -50.44 -1.75 13.78
CA CYS A 74 -51.33 -2.26 12.71
C CYS A 74 -51.34 -1.41 11.42
N ALA A 75 -50.66 -0.25 11.42
CA ALA A 75 -50.66 0.72 10.31
C ALA A 75 -49.23 1.18 9.97
N SER A 76 -49.03 1.70 8.75
CA SER A 76 -47.74 2.25 8.32
C SER A 76 -47.25 3.32 9.28
N PHE A 77 -45.97 3.29 9.63
CA PHE A 77 -45.38 4.29 10.53
C PHE A 77 -43.94 4.61 10.14
N SER A 78 -43.51 5.81 10.52
CA SER A 78 -42.11 6.19 10.58
C SER A 78 -41.86 6.85 11.93
N LYS A 79 -41.05 6.21 12.77
CA LYS A 79 -40.73 6.68 14.12
C LYS A 79 -39.22 6.76 14.30
N THR A 80 -38.79 7.84 14.96
CA THR A 80 -37.42 7.98 15.45
C THR A 80 -37.41 7.59 16.92
N LEU A 81 -36.55 6.66 17.30
CA LEU A 81 -36.41 6.11 18.64
C LEU A 81 -35.04 6.43 19.21
N LEU A 82 -34.98 6.67 20.52
CA LEU A 82 -33.74 6.95 21.24
C LEU A 82 -33.18 5.66 21.84
N LEU A 83 -31.90 5.41 21.60
CA LEU A 83 -31.09 4.35 22.17
C LEU A 83 -29.99 5.00 23.03
N LYS A 84 -29.86 4.58 24.28
CA LYS A 84 -28.67 4.89 25.08
C LYS A 84 -27.59 3.84 24.82
N ALA A 85 -26.45 4.25 24.24
CA ALA A 85 -25.38 3.35 23.90
C ALA A 85 -24.64 2.84 25.15
N PRO A 86 -24.21 1.58 25.19
CA PRO A 86 -23.50 1.05 26.35
C PRO A 86 -22.10 1.63 26.51
N LEU A 87 -21.66 1.75 27.77
CA LEU A 87 -20.28 2.13 28.08
C LEU A 87 -19.34 0.96 27.78
N VAL A 88 -18.34 1.20 26.93
CA VAL A 88 -17.32 0.20 26.56
C VAL A 88 -15.92 0.81 26.72
N LYS A 89 -14.95 -0.01 27.13
CA LYS A 89 -13.52 0.36 27.12
C LYS A 89 -12.96 0.08 25.72
N GLY A 90 -12.54 1.12 25.00
CA GLY A 90 -12.00 1.01 23.64
C GLY A 90 -13.06 0.88 22.54
N GLU A 91 -12.74 0.18 21.47
CA GLU A 91 -13.68 -0.11 20.37
C GLU A 91 -14.26 -1.52 20.56
N LYS A 92 -15.59 -1.65 20.54
CA LYS A 92 -16.28 -2.95 20.57
C LYS A 92 -17.30 -3.06 19.46
N ILE A 93 -17.36 -4.23 18.83
CA ILE A 93 -18.36 -4.53 17.79
C ILE A 93 -19.54 -5.26 18.44
N LEU A 94 -20.74 -4.74 18.22
CA LEU A 94 -22.00 -5.32 18.70
C LEU A 94 -22.89 -5.71 17.51
N ASN A 95 -23.77 -6.68 17.73
CA ASN A 95 -24.80 -7.06 16.79
C ASN A 95 -26.07 -6.23 17.06
N PHE A 96 -26.51 -5.48 16.05
CA PHE A 96 -27.80 -4.81 16.01
C PHE A 96 -28.77 -5.70 15.24
N GLU A 97 -29.70 -6.29 15.96
CA GLU A 97 -30.69 -7.25 15.49
C GLU A 97 -32.06 -6.57 15.38
N VAL A 98 -32.73 -6.79 14.26
CA VAL A 98 -34.11 -6.37 14.02
C VAL A 98 -34.91 -7.63 13.69
N ASP A 99 -35.85 -7.99 14.56
CA ASP A 99 -36.76 -9.14 14.42
C ASP A 99 -38.21 -8.62 14.30
N VAL A 100 -38.84 -8.86 13.15
CA VAL A 100 -40.17 -8.38 12.81
C VAL A 100 -41.10 -9.59 12.66
N ARG A 101 -42.13 -9.67 13.51
CA ARG A 101 -43.06 -10.81 13.59
C ARG A 101 -44.52 -10.36 13.48
N GLY A 102 -45.27 -10.96 12.57
CA GLY A 102 -46.72 -10.90 12.45
C GLY A 102 -47.28 -12.31 12.24
N ASP A 103 -48.59 -12.43 12.10
CA ASP A 103 -49.26 -13.73 11.95
C ASP A 103 -48.86 -14.47 10.66
N THR A 104 -48.51 -13.73 9.60
CA THR A 104 -48.11 -14.29 8.30
C THR A 104 -46.70 -13.91 7.87
N PHE A 105 -45.98 -13.11 8.67
CA PHE A 105 -44.66 -12.57 8.31
C PHE A 105 -43.64 -12.66 9.44
N HIS A 106 -42.46 -13.18 9.15
CA HIS A 106 -41.32 -13.21 10.08
C HIS A 106 -40.03 -12.85 9.34
N SER A 107 -39.30 -11.85 9.84
CA SER A 107 -38.01 -11.44 9.27
C SER A 107 -37.05 -11.05 10.39
N LYS A 108 -35.84 -11.61 10.34
CA LYS A 108 -34.78 -11.33 11.31
C LYS A 108 -33.51 -10.94 10.57
N GLU A 109 -33.05 -9.72 10.78
CA GLU A 109 -31.85 -9.17 10.15
C GLU A 109 -30.85 -8.71 11.21
N VAL A 110 -29.57 -8.98 10.99
CA VAL A 110 -28.48 -8.62 11.90
C VAL A 110 -27.43 -7.80 11.16
N ARG A 111 -27.04 -6.68 11.76
CA ARG A 111 -25.92 -5.84 11.28
C ARG A 111 -24.93 -5.55 12.40
N LYS A 112 -23.65 -5.45 12.04
CA LYS A 112 -22.60 -5.10 13.00
C LYS A 112 -22.53 -3.59 13.16
N VAL A 113 -22.59 -3.12 14.39
CA VAL A 113 -22.43 -1.71 14.75
C VAL A 113 -21.23 -1.59 15.67
N MET A 114 -20.37 -0.61 15.41
CA MET A 114 -19.20 -0.36 16.25
C MET A 114 -19.58 0.62 17.35
N ILE A 115 -19.48 0.19 18.61
CA ILE A 115 -19.51 1.11 19.76
C ILE A 115 -18.07 1.55 20.01
N LYS A 116 -17.82 2.84 19.77
CA LYS A 116 -16.52 3.46 20.00
C LYS A 116 -16.57 4.23 21.31
N ALA A 117 -15.65 3.93 22.23
CA ALA A 117 -15.47 4.76 23.41
C ALA A 117 -15.33 6.23 22.99
N TYR A 118 -16.16 7.10 23.54
CA TYR A 118 -16.02 8.54 23.34
C TYR A 118 -14.61 8.95 23.75
N LYS A 119 -13.83 9.45 22.79
CA LYS A 119 -12.62 10.22 23.07
C LYS A 119 -13.01 11.68 23.00
N ALA A 120 -13.65 12.19 24.05
CA ALA A 120 -13.74 13.63 24.25
C ALA A 120 -12.31 14.20 24.13
N ARG A 121 -12.09 15.15 23.22
CA ARG A 121 -10.92 16.04 23.35
C ARG A 121 -11.32 17.15 24.32
N THR A 122 -11.31 16.79 25.59
CA THR A 122 -11.36 17.73 26.70
C THR A 122 -9.98 17.68 27.36
N PHE A 123 -9.31 18.83 27.45
CA PHE A 123 -7.99 18.92 28.06
C PHE A 123 -8.03 18.64 29.58
N ILE A 124 -9.22 18.59 30.19
CA ILE A 124 -9.50 18.13 31.55
C ILE A 124 -10.86 17.40 31.53
N GLN A 125 -10.91 16.10 31.82
CA GLN A 125 -12.16 15.39 32.08
C GLN A 125 -12.22 15.06 33.57
N THR A 126 -13.10 15.76 34.27
CA THR A 126 -13.32 15.60 35.70
C THR A 126 -14.15 14.36 36.02
N ASP A 127 -13.82 13.65 37.10
CA ASP A 127 -14.54 12.44 37.56
C ASP A 127 -15.83 12.76 38.35
N LYS A 128 -16.12 14.05 38.63
CA LYS A 128 -17.27 14.51 39.44
C LYS A 128 -18.11 15.60 38.77
N PRO A 129 -19.41 15.71 39.11
CA PRO A 129 -20.33 16.72 38.58
C PRO A 129 -20.21 18.12 39.22
N ILE A 130 -19.46 18.29 40.32
CA ILE A 130 -19.39 19.53 41.11
C ILE A 130 -17.95 19.77 41.61
N TYR A 131 -17.40 20.94 41.30
CA TYR A 131 -16.17 21.49 41.88
C TYR A 131 -16.50 22.68 42.79
N LEU A 132 -15.71 22.91 43.84
CA LEU A 132 -15.91 23.98 44.83
C LEU A 132 -14.85 25.07 44.67
N PRO A 133 -15.15 26.32 45.02
CA PRO A 133 -14.39 27.42 44.48
C PRO A 133 -13.05 27.68 45.20
N GLY A 134 -11.95 27.94 44.44
CA GLY A 134 -10.61 28.34 44.92
C GLY A 134 -9.42 27.54 44.35
N GLN A 135 -9.54 26.92 43.19
CA GLN A 135 -8.68 25.82 42.71
C GLN A 135 -7.50 26.28 41.83
N THR A 136 -6.38 25.54 41.86
CA THR A 136 -5.10 25.91 41.21
C THR A 136 -4.62 24.84 40.22
N VAL A 137 -4.09 25.23 39.06
CA VAL A 137 -3.58 24.29 38.04
C VAL A 137 -2.05 24.39 37.93
N PHE A 138 -1.35 23.24 37.94
CA PHE A 138 0.10 23.15 37.85
C PHE A 138 0.53 22.35 36.60
N SER A 139 1.56 22.84 35.89
CA SER A 139 2.27 22.08 34.85
C SER A 139 3.58 21.53 35.41
N THR A 140 3.88 20.25 35.17
CA THR A 140 5.18 19.67 35.54
C THR A 140 6.27 20.13 34.56
N PRO A 141 7.44 20.59 35.03
CA PRO A 141 8.55 20.96 34.14
C PRO A 141 9.10 19.73 33.40
N SER A 142 9.41 19.89 32.11
CA SER A 142 10.00 18.87 31.24
C SER A 142 11.13 19.47 30.39
N SER A 143 12.13 18.67 30.05
CA SER A 143 13.20 19.02 29.10
C SER A 143 12.76 18.98 27.63
N ASP A 144 11.65 18.30 27.35
CA ASP A 144 11.26 17.89 25.99
C ASP A 144 10.32 18.91 25.32
N TYR A 145 9.76 19.82 26.12
CA TYR A 145 8.86 20.88 25.67
C TYR A 145 8.81 22.03 26.69
N THR A 146 8.43 23.21 26.20
CA THR A 146 8.11 24.37 27.06
C THR A 146 6.63 24.69 26.96
N LEU A 147 5.98 24.93 28.10
CA LEU A 147 4.60 25.43 28.18
C LEU A 147 4.65 26.86 28.68
N THR A 148 4.09 27.79 27.90
CA THR A 148 3.98 29.20 28.27
C THR A 148 2.51 29.59 28.45
N PRO A 149 2.15 30.29 29.52
CA PRO A 149 0.83 30.90 29.71
C PRO A 149 0.38 31.72 28.50
N LEU A 150 -0.89 31.65 28.13
CA LEU A 150 -1.52 32.76 27.41
C LEU A 150 -1.74 33.92 28.40
N SER A 151 -1.25 35.11 28.06
CA SER A 151 -1.17 36.27 28.97
C SER A 151 -2.55 36.71 29.47
N GLY A 152 -2.72 36.80 30.80
CA GLY A 152 -3.92 37.34 31.46
C GLY A 152 -4.77 36.34 32.25
N GLU A 153 -4.48 35.05 32.22
CA GLU A 153 -5.25 34.03 32.95
C GLU A 153 -4.68 33.78 34.37
N GLN A 154 -5.52 33.93 35.40
CA GLN A 154 -5.20 33.46 36.75
C GLN A 154 -5.36 31.93 36.82
N TYR A 155 -4.26 31.22 37.09
CA TYR A 155 -4.18 29.77 37.29
C TYR A 155 -4.89 29.28 38.54
N THR A 156 -5.13 30.20 39.48
CA THR A 156 -6.00 30.05 40.63
C THR A 156 -7.37 30.65 40.30
N SER A 157 -8.44 29.91 40.52
CA SER A 157 -9.80 30.41 40.28
C SER A 157 -10.82 29.84 41.24
N CYS A 158 -11.73 30.70 41.69
CA CYS A 158 -13.03 30.25 42.15
C CYS A 158 -13.74 29.52 41.00
N LEU A 159 -14.24 28.32 41.30
CA LEU A 159 -14.86 27.35 40.39
C LEU A 159 -16.03 26.71 41.15
N CYS A 160 -17.24 27.14 40.88
CA CYS A 160 -18.43 26.66 41.58
C CYS A 160 -18.98 25.37 40.95
N ALA A 161 -19.99 24.80 41.61
CA ALA A 161 -20.63 23.58 41.17
C ALA A 161 -21.15 23.69 39.74
N LYS A 162 -20.79 22.73 38.88
CA LYS A 162 -21.15 22.67 37.44
C LYS A 162 -20.50 23.75 36.57
N GLU A 163 -19.57 24.53 37.10
CA GLU A 163 -18.76 25.43 36.29
C GLU A 163 -17.54 24.71 35.72
N ARG A 164 -17.03 25.25 34.60
CA ARG A 164 -15.80 24.81 33.96
C ARG A 164 -14.93 26.02 33.70
N LYS A 165 -13.64 25.89 33.98
CA LYS A 165 -12.63 26.87 33.57
C LYS A 165 -11.69 26.19 32.58
N THR A 166 -11.50 26.84 31.45
CA THR A 166 -10.51 26.42 30.46
C THR A 166 -9.28 27.28 30.66
N VAL A 167 -8.13 26.64 30.80
CA VAL A 167 -6.83 27.29 30.86
C VAL A 167 -6.07 26.88 29.61
N SER A 168 -5.42 27.84 28.96
CA SER A 168 -4.74 27.61 27.69
C SER A 168 -3.25 27.91 27.80
N TRP A 169 -2.43 27.09 27.15
CA TRP A 169 -0.97 27.26 27.08
C TRP A 169 -0.48 27.22 25.64
N THR A 170 0.56 27.99 25.36
CA THR A 170 1.37 27.85 24.15
C THR A 170 2.48 26.84 24.41
N MET A 171 2.47 25.74 23.65
CA MET A 171 3.47 24.67 23.75
C MET A 171 4.51 24.81 22.63
N ILE A 172 5.79 24.78 22.98
CA ILE A 172 6.90 24.71 22.01
C ILE A 172 7.70 23.43 22.29
N PRO A 173 7.65 22.41 21.41
CA PRO A 173 8.45 21.20 21.54
C PRO A 173 9.93 21.46 21.19
N THR A 174 10.85 20.82 21.92
CA THR A 174 12.30 20.94 21.69
C THR A 174 12.94 19.67 21.10
N VAL A 175 12.23 18.53 21.17
CA VAL A 175 12.69 17.24 20.65
C VAL A 175 11.76 16.68 19.57
N LEU A 176 12.32 15.89 18.66
CA LEU A 176 11.57 15.16 17.64
C LEU A 176 11.04 13.83 18.20
N GLY A 177 9.94 13.33 17.65
CA GLY A 177 9.32 12.06 18.04
C GLY A 177 8.11 12.23 18.97
N ALA A 178 7.79 11.18 19.72
CA ALA A 178 6.64 11.18 20.63
C ALA A 178 6.98 11.91 21.94
N VAL A 179 6.31 13.04 22.19
CA VAL A 179 6.46 13.89 23.37
C VAL A 179 5.24 13.73 24.27
N ASN A 180 5.45 13.25 25.50
CA ASN A 180 4.39 13.05 26.47
C ASN A 180 4.23 14.30 27.36
N VAL A 181 3.15 15.04 27.14
CA VAL A 181 2.80 16.24 27.91
C VAL A 181 1.89 15.85 29.06
N THR A 182 2.27 16.23 30.28
CA THR A 182 1.53 15.94 31.50
C THR A 182 1.03 17.24 32.14
N VAL A 183 -0.26 17.30 32.43
CA VAL A 183 -0.89 18.44 33.10
C VAL A 183 -1.56 17.95 34.37
N SER A 184 -1.43 18.72 35.46
CA SER A 184 -2.05 18.40 36.75
C SER A 184 -2.98 19.51 37.23
N ALA A 185 -4.18 19.15 37.67
CA ALA A 185 -5.12 20.06 38.31
C ALA A 185 -5.27 19.68 39.78
N GLU A 186 -5.11 20.66 40.70
CA GLU A 186 -5.15 20.42 42.14
C GLU A 186 -6.14 21.35 42.85
N ALA A 187 -6.94 20.76 43.75
CA ALA A 187 -7.68 21.52 44.75
C ALA A 187 -6.78 21.85 45.95
N VAL A 188 -6.53 23.15 46.17
CA VAL A 188 -5.63 23.66 47.23
C VAL A 188 -6.47 24.39 48.30
N PRO A 189 -6.15 24.27 49.59
CA PRO A 189 -6.85 25.03 50.63
C PRO A 189 -6.54 26.53 50.52
N SER A 190 -7.56 27.38 50.66
CA SER A 190 -7.42 28.84 50.62
C SER A 190 -8.20 29.51 51.74
N HIS A 191 -7.64 30.60 52.29
CA HIS A 191 -8.28 31.46 53.29
C HIS A 191 -9.18 32.53 52.67
N VAL A 192 -9.08 32.74 51.35
CA VAL A 192 -9.93 33.68 50.62
C VAL A 192 -11.27 33.00 50.35
N SER A 193 -12.36 33.58 50.85
CA SER A 193 -13.70 33.10 50.54
C SER A 193 -13.99 33.29 49.05
N CYS A 194 -14.52 32.25 48.43
CA CYS A 194 -15.05 32.35 47.10
C CYS A 194 -16.58 32.45 47.19
N ASP A 195 -17.17 33.52 46.67
CA ASP A 195 -18.61 33.81 46.80
C ASP A 195 -19.13 33.67 48.25
N ASN A 196 -18.34 34.12 49.22
CA ASN A 196 -18.62 34.06 50.67
C ASN A 196 -18.67 32.65 51.29
N GLU A 197 -18.23 31.60 50.59
CA GLU A 197 -18.07 30.24 51.13
C GLU A 197 -16.59 29.86 51.37
N VAL A 198 -16.36 28.99 52.35
CA VAL A 198 -15.03 28.47 52.70
C VAL A 198 -14.65 27.32 51.76
N VAL A 199 -13.45 27.38 51.19
CA VAL A 199 -12.91 26.35 50.28
C VAL A 199 -12.75 25.01 51.01
N ARG A 200 -13.45 23.96 50.53
CA ARG A 200 -13.31 22.58 51.07
C ARG A 200 -12.48 21.71 50.14
N VAL A 201 -11.40 21.11 50.66
CA VAL A 201 -10.51 20.21 49.92
C VAL A 201 -10.85 18.75 50.25
N PRO A 202 -11.18 17.89 49.27
CA PRO A 202 -11.47 16.48 49.51
C PRO A 202 -10.19 15.66 49.72
N GLU A 203 -10.25 14.65 50.60
CA GLU A 203 -9.11 13.73 50.87
C GLU A 203 -8.81 12.77 49.70
N ARG A 204 -9.80 12.47 48.84
CA ARG A 204 -9.64 11.65 47.62
C ARG A 204 -10.09 12.40 46.37
N GLY A 205 -9.27 12.35 45.32
CA GLY A 205 -9.46 13.12 44.08
C GLY A 205 -9.02 14.58 44.19
N ARG A 206 -8.07 14.87 45.10
CA ARG A 206 -7.50 16.20 45.30
C ARG A 206 -6.67 16.68 44.11
N ILE A 207 -5.96 15.77 43.47
CA ILE A 207 -5.09 16.01 42.33
C ILE A 207 -5.55 15.09 41.20
N ASP A 208 -5.75 15.65 40.02
CA ASP A 208 -5.95 14.91 38.79
C ASP A 208 -4.79 15.18 37.83
N VAL A 209 -4.30 14.13 37.17
CA VAL A 209 -3.12 14.20 36.29
C VAL A 209 -3.45 13.51 34.98
N VAL A 210 -3.27 14.25 33.88
CA VAL A 210 -3.52 13.75 32.53
C VAL A 210 -2.24 13.83 31.72
N THR A 211 -1.84 12.72 31.11
CA THR A 211 -0.72 12.66 30.16
C THR A 211 -1.24 12.40 28.74
N LYS A 212 -0.79 13.19 27.78
CA LYS A 212 -1.09 13.04 26.35
C LYS A 212 0.18 13.07 25.52
N SER A 213 0.27 12.16 24.55
CA SER A 213 1.39 12.07 23.63
C SER A 213 1.12 12.88 22.36
N PHE A 214 2.11 13.66 21.92
CA PHE A 214 2.13 14.41 20.66
C PHE A 214 3.32 13.96 19.83
N ILE A 215 3.16 13.82 18.51
CA ILE A 215 4.27 13.43 17.63
C ILE A 215 4.82 14.68 16.94
N VAL A 216 6.09 14.99 17.21
CA VAL A 216 6.84 16.07 16.59
C VAL A 216 7.65 15.49 15.43
N LYS A 217 7.23 15.77 14.20
CA LYS A 217 7.94 15.31 12.99
C LYS A 217 8.90 16.41 12.52
N ALA A 218 10.04 16.02 11.98
CA ALA A 218 10.94 16.96 11.29
C ALA A 218 10.26 17.52 10.03
N GLU A 219 10.66 18.73 9.63
CA GLU A 219 10.22 19.35 8.37
C GLU A 219 10.82 18.60 7.17
N GLY A 220 10.06 18.43 6.08
CA GLY A 220 10.49 17.77 4.84
C GLY A 220 9.92 16.36 4.60
N THR A 221 10.34 15.75 3.49
CA THR A 221 9.97 14.38 3.09
C THR A 221 11.10 13.42 3.42
N GLU A 222 10.82 12.37 4.21
CA GLU A 222 11.80 11.29 4.42
C GLU A 222 11.94 10.44 3.15
N ILE A 223 13.14 10.40 2.58
CA ILE A 223 13.48 9.52 1.45
C ILE A 223 14.50 8.48 1.93
N ALA A 224 14.11 7.20 1.84
CA ALA A 224 15.02 6.09 2.05
C ALA A 224 15.82 5.81 0.77
N LYS A 225 17.14 6.02 0.82
CA LYS A 225 18.08 5.60 -0.22
C LYS A 225 18.72 4.28 0.15
N THR A 226 18.96 3.45 -0.85
CA THR A 226 19.45 2.08 -0.67
C THR A 226 20.57 1.80 -1.67
N SER A 227 21.59 1.06 -1.25
CA SER A 227 22.72 0.63 -2.07
C SER A 227 23.03 -0.84 -1.79
N ASN A 228 23.14 -1.64 -2.85
CA ASN A 228 23.24 -3.09 -2.76
C ASN A 228 24.49 -3.60 -3.50
N TRP A 229 25.10 -4.65 -2.96
CA TRP A 229 26.25 -5.32 -3.57
C TRP A 229 26.17 -6.83 -3.35
N LEU A 230 26.52 -7.60 -4.37
CA LEU A 230 26.82 -9.02 -4.23
C LEU A 230 28.34 -9.21 -4.14
N LEU A 231 28.82 -9.69 -3.00
CA LEU A 231 30.22 -9.86 -2.68
C LEU A 231 30.56 -11.35 -2.60
N CYS A 232 31.59 -11.79 -3.32
CA CYS A 232 32.08 -13.16 -3.30
C CYS A 232 33.54 -13.20 -2.80
N PRO A 233 34.03 -14.31 -2.20
CA PRO A 233 35.28 -14.36 -1.42
C PRO A 233 36.60 -14.13 -2.18
N LYS A 234 36.56 -13.72 -3.46
CA LYS A 234 37.74 -13.53 -4.32
C LYS A 234 38.14 -12.06 -4.52
N GLY A 235 37.70 -11.14 -3.67
CA GLY A 235 38.09 -9.73 -3.77
C GLY A 235 37.93 -8.94 -2.48
N TRP A 236 38.87 -8.03 -2.22
CA TRP A 236 38.70 -6.97 -1.23
C TRP A 236 38.03 -5.78 -1.92
N PHE A 237 36.92 -5.28 -1.38
CA PHE A 237 36.23 -4.11 -1.92
C PHE A 237 36.37 -2.93 -0.97
N LEU A 238 37.10 -1.90 -1.41
CA LEU A 238 37.12 -0.60 -0.75
C LEU A 238 35.99 0.23 -1.33
N ILE A 239 34.87 0.33 -0.60
CA ILE A 239 33.70 1.08 -1.05
C ILE A 239 33.58 2.33 -0.19
N TYR A 240 33.82 3.50 -0.78
CA TYR A 240 33.66 4.78 -0.08
C TYR A 240 32.19 5.12 0.06
N LEU A 241 31.73 5.22 1.31
CA LEU A 241 30.33 5.34 1.64
C LEU A 241 30.18 6.32 2.80
N GLN A 242 29.21 7.24 2.75
CA GLN A 242 28.86 8.10 3.88
C GLN A 242 27.43 7.76 4.31
N PHE A 243 27.26 7.11 5.47
CA PHE A 243 25.96 6.62 5.92
C PHE A 243 25.70 6.89 7.42
N LYS A 244 24.42 6.78 7.82
CA LYS A 244 23.96 6.76 9.22
C LYS A 244 23.52 5.38 9.71
N CYS A 245 23.18 4.45 8.80
CA CYS A 245 22.84 3.07 9.12
C CYS A 245 23.38 2.15 8.02
N ALA A 246 24.13 1.11 8.39
CA ALA A 246 24.46 0.00 7.51
C ALA A 246 23.46 -1.13 7.74
N LYS A 247 23.07 -1.86 6.69
CA LYS A 247 22.34 -3.12 6.83
C LYS A 247 23.11 -4.15 5.98
N VAL A 248 23.12 -5.42 6.36
CA VAL A 248 23.90 -6.45 5.67
C VAL A 248 23.03 -7.68 5.52
N VAL A 249 22.83 -8.14 4.29
CA VAL A 249 22.10 -9.38 4.02
C VAL A 249 23.05 -10.34 3.35
N CYS A 250 22.79 -11.63 3.45
CA CYS A 250 23.69 -12.66 2.96
C CYS A 250 22.96 -13.73 2.16
N ASP A 251 22.16 -13.27 1.20
CA ASP A 251 21.57 -14.07 0.13
C ASP A 251 21.03 -13.10 -0.93
N ILE A 252 21.23 -13.41 -2.23
CA ILE A 252 20.72 -12.67 -3.40
C ILE A 252 19.20 -12.40 -3.29
N LEU A 253 18.45 -13.32 -2.66
CA LEU A 253 17.02 -13.13 -2.34
C LEU A 253 16.73 -13.03 -0.84
N GLY A 254 17.74 -12.89 0.02
CA GLY A 254 17.57 -12.89 1.49
C GLY A 254 16.61 -11.81 2.01
N ARG A 255 16.53 -10.64 1.37
CA ARG A 255 15.54 -9.59 1.71
C ARG A 255 14.14 -9.89 1.23
N ALA A 256 14.02 -10.48 0.04
CA ALA A 256 12.76 -11.03 -0.45
C ALA A 256 12.19 -12.07 0.54
N LEU A 257 13.08 -12.75 1.29
CA LEU A 257 12.77 -13.81 2.25
C LEU A 257 12.59 -13.33 3.70
N LYS A 258 13.28 -12.25 4.16
CA LYS A 258 13.03 -11.59 5.48
C LYS A 258 11.54 -11.28 5.67
N ASN A 259 10.90 -10.89 4.58
CA ASN A 259 9.50 -10.54 4.53
C ASN A 259 8.67 -11.69 3.94
N LEU A 260 8.77 -12.92 4.46
CA LEU A 260 7.77 -13.96 4.14
C LEU A 260 6.31 -13.52 4.48
N ASP A 261 6.10 -12.42 5.21
CA ASP A 261 4.81 -11.73 5.36
C ASP A 261 4.62 -10.53 4.40
N GLY A 262 5.70 -9.95 3.88
CA GLY A 262 5.68 -8.73 3.08
C GLY A 262 6.08 -8.89 1.61
N LEU A 263 6.54 -10.05 1.16
CA LEU A 263 6.79 -10.40 -0.25
C LEU A 263 6.01 -11.64 -0.69
N LEU A 264 5.90 -12.69 0.15
CA LEU A 264 4.74 -13.59 0.05
C LEU A 264 3.52 -12.81 0.50
N ARG A 265 2.91 -12.10 -0.44
CA ARG A 265 1.72 -11.31 -0.18
C ARG A 265 0.51 -12.13 -0.54
N MET A 266 -0.50 -12.09 0.32
CA MET A 266 -1.82 -12.61 -0.03
C MET A 266 -2.32 -11.82 -1.25
N PRO A 267 -2.63 -12.49 -2.38
CA PRO A 267 -3.15 -11.80 -3.55
C PRO A 267 -4.53 -11.18 -3.25
N PHE A 268 -4.71 -9.91 -3.64
CA PHE A 268 -5.96 -9.16 -3.46
C PHE A 268 -6.19 -8.19 -4.62
N GLY A 269 -7.33 -7.51 -4.60
CA GLY A 269 -7.66 -6.50 -5.59
C GLY A 269 -8.21 -7.10 -6.89
N CYS A 270 -8.11 -6.32 -7.97
CA CYS A 270 -8.59 -6.66 -9.31
C CYS A 270 -7.65 -7.67 -10.02
N GLY A 271 -8.01 -8.14 -11.21
CA GLY A 271 -7.27 -9.18 -11.94
C GLY A 271 -5.80 -8.83 -12.22
N GLU A 272 -5.49 -7.55 -12.42
CA GLU A 272 -4.11 -7.05 -12.56
C GLU A 272 -3.35 -7.11 -11.23
N GLN A 273 -3.92 -6.52 -10.17
CA GLN A 273 -3.30 -6.47 -8.84
C GLN A 273 -3.10 -7.85 -8.23
N ASN A 274 -4.07 -8.74 -8.43
CA ASN A 274 -4.00 -10.12 -7.96
C ASN A 274 -2.82 -10.84 -8.60
N MET A 275 -2.62 -10.71 -9.92
CA MET A 275 -1.48 -11.31 -10.62
C MET A 275 -0.14 -10.67 -10.27
N ALA A 276 -0.11 -9.36 -10.03
CA ALA A 276 1.09 -8.66 -9.60
C ALA A 276 1.63 -9.16 -8.25
N LEU A 277 0.76 -9.72 -7.40
CA LEU A 277 1.12 -10.33 -6.12
C LEU A 277 1.32 -11.85 -6.23
N LEU A 278 0.54 -12.52 -7.08
CA LEU A 278 0.60 -13.97 -7.25
C LEU A 278 1.89 -14.42 -7.96
N ALA A 279 2.30 -13.73 -9.03
CA ALA A 279 3.44 -14.16 -9.84
C ALA A 279 4.77 -14.18 -9.06
N PRO A 280 5.16 -13.13 -8.30
CA PRO A 280 6.37 -13.16 -7.48
C PRO A 280 6.40 -14.33 -6.49
N ASN A 281 5.26 -14.68 -5.86
CA ASN A 281 5.18 -15.80 -4.92
C ASN A 281 5.62 -17.13 -5.55
N ILE A 282 5.31 -17.34 -6.83
CA ILE A 282 5.65 -18.57 -7.55
C ILE A 282 7.17 -18.66 -7.75
N TYR A 283 7.82 -17.58 -8.19
CA TYR A 283 9.26 -17.58 -8.44
C TYR A 283 10.09 -17.63 -7.15
N ILE A 284 9.59 -17.05 -6.05
CA ILE A 284 10.20 -17.20 -4.72
C ILE A 284 10.17 -18.68 -4.29
N LEU A 285 9.05 -19.38 -4.51
CA LEU A 285 8.99 -20.81 -4.20
C LEU A 285 9.92 -21.63 -5.10
N GLN A 286 10.06 -21.28 -6.37
CA GLN A 286 11.02 -21.93 -7.27
C GLN A 286 12.46 -21.73 -6.78
N TYR A 287 12.81 -20.53 -6.34
CA TYR A 287 14.09 -20.25 -5.72
C TYR A 287 14.33 -21.11 -4.47
N LEU A 288 13.38 -21.10 -3.52
CA LEU A 288 13.50 -21.83 -2.27
C LEU A 288 13.61 -23.35 -2.52
N LYS A 289 12.86 -23.86 -3.50
CA LYS A 289 12.94 -25.26 -3.91
C LYS A 289 14.30 -25.59 -4.56
N GLY A 290 14.77 -24.76 -5.50
CA GLY A 290 16.04 -24.96 -6.21
C GLY A 290 17.27 -24.84 -5.31
N THR A 291 17.19 -24.00 -4.28
CA THR A 291 18.26 -23.82 -3.27
C THR A 291 18.10 -24.72 -2.05
N GLN A 292 17.16 -25.68 -2.05
CA GLN A 292 16.94 -26.61 -0.92
C GLN A 292 16.63 -25.90 0.42
N GLN A 293 16.09 -24.68 0.37
CA GLN A 293 15.77 -23.83 1.52
C GLN A 293 14.26 -23.78 1.82
N LEU A 294 13.45 -24.54 1.08
CA LEU A 294 11.99 -24.59 1.26
C LEU A 294 11.60 -25.43 2.49
N THR A 295 11.12 -24.76 3.55
CA THR A 295 10.62 -25.44 4.75
C THR A 295 9.12 -25.78 4.64
N PRO A 296 8.62 -26.79 5.39
CA PRO A 296 7.18 -27.14 5.38
C PRO A 296 6.26 -25.97 5.76
N ALA A 297 6.66 -25.16 6.75
CA ALA A 297 5.87 -24.00 7.18
C ALA A 297 5.75 -22.92 6.08
N ILE A 298 6.83 -22.67 5.33
CA ILE A 298 6.79 -21.74 4.19
C ILE A 298 5.91 -22.31 3.07
N MET A 299 6.05 -23.60 2.78
CA MET A 299 5.26 -24.29 1.75
C MET A 299 3.76 -24.23 2.05
N GLU A 300 3.33 -24.48 3.28
CA GLU A 300 1.92 -24.42 3.69
C GLU A 300 1.35 -23.00 3.50
N LYS A 301 2.07 -21.99 4.00
CA LYS A 301 1.66 -20.58 3.86
C LYS A 301 1.56 -20.16 2.40
N ALA A 302 2.56 -20.50 1.60
CA ALA A 302 2.59 -20.13 0.20
C ALA A 302 1.50 -20.87 -0.60
N THR A 303 1.23 -22.14 -0.28
CA THR A 303 0.13 -22.92 -0.88
C THR A 303 -1.22 -22.25 -0.64
N ASN A 304 -1.47 -21.73 0.57
CA ASN A 304 -2.68 -20.97 0.88
C ASN A 304 -2.80 -19.69 0.04
N PHE A 305 -1.71 -18.94 -0.13
CA PHE A 305 -1.68 -17.73 -0.95
C PHE A 305 -1.87 -18.02 -2.44
N LEU A 306 -1.19 -19.04 -2.97
CA LEU A 306 -1.33 -19.45 -4.36
C LEU A 306 -2.74 -19.95 -4.67
N THR A 307 -3.33 -20.77 -3.77
CA THR A 307 -4.70 -21.28 -3.93
C THR A 307 -5.72 -20.16 -3.89
N SER A 308 -5.60 -19.24 -2.92
CA SER A 308 -6.47 -18.07 -2.80
C SER A 308 -6.36 -17.16 -4.04
N GLY A 309 -5.15 -16.86 -4.49
CA GLY A 309 -4.92 -16.03 -5.67
C GLY A 309 -5.40 -16.69 -6.97
N TYR A 310 -5.25 -18.00 -7.11
CA TYR A 310 -5.82 -18.77 -8.22
C TYR A 310 -7.35 -18.65 -8.25
N GLN A 311 -8.03 -19.01 -7.15
CA GLN A 311 -9.49 -18.93 -7.04
C GLN A 311 -10.01 -17.51 -7.28
N ARG A 312 -9.30 -16.50 -6.77
CA ARG A 312 -9.63 -15.10 -7.00
C ARG A 312 -9.50 -14.73 -8.47
N GLN A 313 -8.43 -15.14 -9.13
CA GLN A 313 -8.18 -14.81 -10.54
C GLN A 313 -9.24 -15.37 -11.48
N LEU A 314 -9.84 -16.53 -11.16
CA LEU A 314 -10.92 -17.13 -11.94
C LEU A 314 -12.15 -16.22 -12.05
N ASN A 315 -12.40 -15.34 -11.07
CA ASN A 315 -13.50 -14.38 -11.15
C ASN A 315 -13.32 -13.33 -12.26
N TYR A 316 -12.10 -13.21 -12.81
CA TYR A 316 -11.75 -12.27 -13.87
C TYR A 316 -11.63 -12.93 -15.25
N LYS A 317 -11.90 -14.24 -15.32
CA LYS A 317 -11.92 -15.03 -16.55
C LYS A 317 -13.28 -14.90 -17.24
N SER A 318 -13.28 -14.70 -18.56
CA SER A 318 -14.47 -14.71 -19.40
C SER A 318 -14.90 -16.14 -19.74
N ASN A 319 -16.14 -16.28 -20.19
CA ASN A 319 -16.67 -17.54 -20.69
C ASN A 319 -15.86 -18.10 -21.87
N GLU A 320 -15.23 -17.22 -22.66
CA GLU A 320 -14.41 -17.60 -23.80
C GLU A 320 -12.98 -18.01 -23.42
N GLY A 321 -12.56 -17.84 -22.17
CA GLY A 321 -11.21 -18.19 -21.70
C GLY A 321 -10.25 -17.02 -21.50
N ALA A 322 -10.65 -15.79 -21.82
CA ALA A 322 -9.80 -14.60 -21.69
C ALA A 322 -9.81 -14.03 -20.28
N TYR A 323 -8.71 -13.40 -19.84
CA TYR A 323 -8.69 -12.64 -18.58
C TYR A 323 -8.84 -11.14 -18.83
N THR A 324 -9.49 -10.46 -17.89
CA THR A 324 -9.73 -9.01 -17.89
C THR A 324 -9.33 -8.40 -16.56
N THR A 325 -9.17 -7.07 -16.48
CA THR A 325 -8.82 -6.39 -15.24
C THR A 325 -9.94 -6.47 -14.19
N PHE A 326 -11.21 -6.32 -14.61
CA PHE A 326 -12.35 -6.21 -13.71
C PHE A 326 -13.42 -7.31 -13.88
N GLY A 327 -13.16 -8.31 -14.72
CA GLY A 327 -14.10 -9.41 -15.00
C GLY A 327 -15.18 -9.05 -16.02
N ARG A 328 -15.08 -7.88 -16.66
CA ARG A 328 -16.02 -7.38 -17.67
C ARG A 328 -15.26 -6.67 -18.80
N GLY A 329 -15.85 -6.65 -19.99
CA GLY A 329 -15.28 -6.00 -21.17
C GLY A 329 -14.44 -6.95 -22.03
N PRO A 330 -13.73 -6.41 -23.04
CA PRO A 330 -12.94 -7.21 -23.97
C PRO A 330 -11.76 -7.88 -23.24
N GLY A 331 -11.54 -9.16 -23.56
CA GLY A 331 -10.39 -9.94 -23.07
C GLY A 331 -9.06 -9.29 -23.41
N ASN A 332 -8.12 -9.32 -22.47
CA ASN A 332 -6.80 -8.73 -22.66
C ASN A 332 -5.79 -9.81 -23.08
N THR A 333 -5.20 -9.69 -24.27
CA THR A 333 -4.29 -10.73 -24.80
C THR A 333 -3.03 -10.88 -23.95
N TRP A 334 -2.42 -9.77 -23.54
CA TRP A 334 -1.22 -9.79 -22.69
C TRP A 334 -1.50 -10.39 -21.30
N LEU A 335 -2.58 -9.95 -20.62
CA LEU A 335 -2.92 -10.45 -19.28
C LEU A 335 -3.26 -11.92 -19.31
N THR A 336 -3.97 -12.38 -20.34
CA THR A 336 -4.33 -13.79 -20.52
C THR A 336 -3.07 -14.65 -20.65
N ALA A 337 -2.09 -14.22 -21.45
CA ALA A 337 -0.81 -14.90 -21.58
C ALA A 337 -0.01 -14.90 -20.26
N PHE A 338 0.01 -13.78 -19.53
CA PHE A 338 0.69 -13.68 -18.24
C PHE A 338 0.07 -14.58 -17.16
N VAL A 339 -1.27 -14.64 -17.10
CA VAL A 339 -2.00 -15.53 -16.17
C VAL A 339 -1.71 -16.99 -16.51
N MET A 340 -1.86 -17.37 -17.77
CA MET A 340 -1.61 -18.73 -18.25
C MET A 340 -0.18 -19.20 -17.95
N ARG A 341 0.82 -18.36 -18.27
CA ARG A 341 2.23 -18.60 -17.96
C ARG A 341 2.45 -18.84 -16.46
N SER A 342 1.93 -17.94 -15.63
CA SER A 342 2.07 -18.01 -14.17
C SER A 342 1.40 -19.26 -13.61
N PHE A 343 0.19 -19.58 -14.07
CA PHE A 343 -0.55 -20.78 -13.64
C PHE A 343 0.18 -22.07 -13.98
N SER A 344 0.78 -22.16 -15.17
CA SER A 344 1.60 -23.32 -15.53
C SER A 344 2.80 -23.49 -14.60
N LYS A 345 3.49 -22.40 -14.22
CA LYS A 345 4.56 -22.47 -13.23
C LYS A 345 4.06 -22.83 -11.82
N ALA A 346 2.86 -22.37 -11.44
CA ALA A 346 2.23 -22.67 -10.15
C ALA A 346 1.83 -24.14 -9.98
N GLN A 347 1.62 -24.89 -11.06
CA GLN A 347 1.28 -26.33 -11.03
C GLN A 347 2.33 -27.18 -10.28
N SER A 348 3.56 -26.68 -10.15
CA SER A 348 4.61 -27.35 -9.38
C SER A 348 4.42 -27.30 -7.85
N PHE A 349 3.47 -26.49 -7.37
CA PHE A 349 3.24 -26.23 -5.94
C PHE A 349 1.79 -26.44 -5.52
N VAL A 350 0.82 -26.10 -6.39
CA VAL A 350 -0.62 -26.21 -6.12
C VAL A 350 -1.37 -26.84 -7.29
N TYR A 351 -2.53 -27.40 -7.02
CA TYR A 351 -3.40 -27.91 -8.08
C TYR A 351 -4.03 -26.76 -8.88
N ILE A 352 -3.80 -26.75 -10.19
CA ILE A 352 -4.44 -25.85 -11.15
C ILE A 352 -5.13 -26.73 -12.20
N ASP A 353 -6.41 -26.47 -12.46
CA ASP A 353 -7.19 -27.25 -13.43
C ASP A 353 -6.61 -27.08 -14.85
N PRO A 354 -6.12 -28.16 -15.50
CA PRO A 354 -5.54 -28.08 -16.83
C PRO A 354 -6.51 -27.54 -17.88
N ARG A 355 -7.82 -27.73 -17.70
CA ARG A 355 -8.86 -27.24 -18.63
C ARG A 355 -8.87 -25.73 -18.73
N ILE A 356 -8.68 -25.03 -17.59
CA ILE A 356 -8.64 -23.56 -17.54
C ILE A 356 -7.47 -23.01 -18.36
N ILE A 357 -6.33 -23.70 -18.31
CA ILE A 357 -5.13 -23.35 -19.07
C ILE A 357 -5.39 -23.58 -20.57
N GLU A 358 -5.97 -24.72 -20.95
CA GLU A 358 -6.23 -25.06 -22.35
C GLU A 358 -7.30 -24.14 -22.99
N GLU A 359 -8.34 -23.75 -22.25
CA GLU A 359 -9.32 -22.75 -22.70
C GLU A 359 -8.65 -21.41 -23.01
N SER A 360 -7.77 -20.94 -22.11
CA SER A 360 -7.04 -19.68 -22.27
C SER A 360 -6.09 -19.73 -23.47
N LYS A 361 -5.41 -20.87 -23.66
CA LYS A 361 -4.52 -21.13 -24.78
C LYS A 361 -5.28 -21.17 -26.11
N THR A 362 -6.43 -21.83 -26.15
CA THR A 362 -7.31 -21.88 -27.34
C THR A 362 -7.78 -20.49 -27.73
N TRP A 363 -8.20 -19.69 -26.73
CA TRP A 363 -8.61 -18.31 -26.97
C TRP A 363 -7.48 -17.44 -27.54
N LEU A 364 -6.27 -17.54 -26.98
CA LEU A 364 -5.10 -16.84 -27.51
C LEU A 364 -4.76 -17.29 -28.94
N GLY A 365 -4.83 -18.59 -29.22
CA GLY A 365 -4.62 -19.13 -30.58
C GLY A 365 -5.60 -18.53 -31.60
N ASN A 366 -6.86 -18.34 -31.21
CA ASN A 366 -7.87 -17.69 -32.06
C ASN A 366 -7.65 -16.18 -32.27
N LYS A 367 -6.71 -15.57 -31.53
CA LYS A 367 -6.29 -14.17 -31.70
C LYS A 367 -5.05 -14.02 -32.57
N GLN A 368 -4.56 -15.11 -33.16
CA GLN A 368 -3.48 -15.06 -34.14
C GLN A 368 -4.01 -14.66 -35.52
N GLN A 369 -3.41 -13.63 -36.10
CA GLN A 369 -3.72 -13.12 -37.44
C GLN A 369 -3.04 -13.97 -38.53
N ALA A 370 -3.45 -13.78 -39.79
CA ALA A 370 -2.88 -14.50 -40.94
C ALA A 370 -1.38 -14.25 -41.17
N ASN A 371 -0.86 -13.09 -40.73
CA ASN A 371 0.57 -12.77 -40.75
C ASN A 371 1.36 -13.48 -39.61
N GLY A 372 0.68 -14.19 -38.71
CA GLY A 372 1.24 -14.86 -37.54
C GLY A 372 1.34 -14.00 -36.28
N CYS A 373 1.08 -12.69 -36.35
CA CYS A 373 1.04 -11.81 -35.17
C CYS A 373 -0.19 -12.09 -34.30
N PHE A 374 -0.06 -11.89 -33.00
CA PHE A 374 -1.20 -11.87 -32.09
C PHE A 374 -1.76 -10.44 -32.00
N GLU A 375 -3.09 -10.33 -32.14
CA GLU A 375 -3.79 -9.05 -32.03
C GLU A 375 -3.70 -8.47 -30.60
N LYS A 376 -3.42 -7.16 -30.50
CA LYS A 376 -3.49 -6.43 -29.23
C LYS A 376 -4.94 -6.12 -28.87
N SER A 377 -5.50 -6.88 -27.93
CA SER A 377 -6.86 -6.68 -27.41
C SER A 377 -6.85 -6.29 -25.93
N GLY A 378 -7.84 -5.48 -25.53
CA GLY A 378 -8.07 -5.03 -24.16
C GLY A 378 -7.19 -3.88 -23.68
N LYS A 379 -7.66 -3.16 -22.65
CA LYS A 379 -6.89 -2.10 -21.96
C LYS A 379 -6.35 -2.67 -20.63
N LEU A 380 -5.10 -2.33 -20.29
CA LEU A 380 -4.60 -2.51 -18.92
C LEU A 380 -4.58 -1.15 -18.22
N PHE A 381 -4.78 -1.16 -16.90
CA PHE A 381 -4.71 0.05 -16.07
C PHE A 381 -3.32 0.25 -15.48
N ASN A 382 -2.55 -0.82 -15.28
CA ASN A 382 -1.13 -0.79 -14.97
C ASN A 382 -0.29 -1.20 -16.19
N ASN A 383 0.19 -0.21 -16.96
CA ASN A 383 1.01 -0.48 -18.13
C ASN A 383 2.39 -1.07 -17.79
N ARG A 384 2.90 -0.86 -16.57
CA ARG A 384 4.17 -1.45 -16.13
C ARG A 384 4.10 -2.97 -15.90
N MET A 385 2.90 -3.55 -15.86
CA MET A 385 2.76 -4.99 -15.89
C MET A 385 3.24 -5.55 -17.23
N LYS A 386 3.13 -4.81 -18.34
CA LYS A 386 3.56 -5.28 -19.67
C LYS A 386 5.07 -5.24 -19.87
N GLY A 387 5.77 -4.43 -19.08
CA GLY A 387 7.20 -4.19 -19.30
C GLY A 387 7.45 -3.52 -20.64
N GLY A 388 8.45 -4.00 -21.39
CA GLY A 388 8.77 -3.51 -22.74
C GLY A 388 7.78 -3.91 -23.85
N VAL A 389 6.75 -4.71 -23.56
CA VAL A 389 5.76 -5.15 -24.56
C VAL A 389 4.83 -4.01 -24.98
N SER A 390 5.06 -3.46 -26.18
CA SER A 390 4.39 -2.26 -26.67
C SER A 390 3.67 -2.45 -28.01
N ASP A 391 4.27 -3.22 -28.92
CA ASP A 391 3.82 -3.50 -30.28
C ASP A 391 3.35 -4.97 -30.48
N GLU A 392 2.87 -5.30 -31.68
CA GLU A 392 2.39 -6.65 -32.01
C GLU A 392 3.51 -7.70 -32.04
N VAL A 393 4.75 -7.31 -32.37
CA VAL A 393 5.90 -8.24 -32.46
C VAL A 393 6.34 -8.67 -31.07
N THR A 394 6.55 -7.70 -30.17
CA THR A 394 6.89 -7.93 -28.76
C THR A 394 5.78 -8.68 -28.02
N LEU A 395 4.50 -8.38 -28.32
CA LEU A 395 3.37 -9.14 -27.77
C LEU A 395 3.39 -10.59 -28.27
N SER A 396 3.64 -10.79 -29.56
CA SER A 396 3.72 -12.13 -30.14
C SER A 396 4.88 -12.93 -29.55
N ALA A 397 6.07 -12.31 -29.42
CA ALA A 397 7.23 -12.93 -28.77
C ALA A 397 6.93 -13.31 -27.32
N TYR A 398 6.24 -12.46 -26.56
CA TYR A 398 5.84 -12.75 -25.19
C TYR A 398 4.86 -13.92 -25.09
N ILE A 399 3.83 -13.97 -25.95
CA ILE A 399 2.85 -15.06 -26.00
C ILE A 399 3.55 -16.37 -26.40
N THR A 400 4.43 -16.34 -27.39
CA THR A 400 5.22 -17.51 -27.80
C THR A 400 6.14 -17.99 -26.67
N ALA A 401 6.80 -17.09 -25.93
CA ALA A 401 7.58 -17.46 -24.75
C ALA A 401 6.72 -18.16 -23.69
N ALA A 402 5.53 -17.60 -23.40
CA ALA A 402 4.57 -18.19 -22.47
C ALA A 402 4.15 -19.61 -22.90
N PHE A 403 3.85 -19.82 -24.19
CA PHE A 403 3.54 -21.13 -24.75
C PHE A 403 4.70 -22.12 -24.63
N LEU A 404 5.93 -21.72 -24.96
CA LEU A 404 7.11 -22.59 -24.87
C LEU A 404 7.46 -22.97 -23.43
N GLU A 405 7.27 -22.05 -22.47
CA GLU A 405 7.53 -22.29 -21.05
C GLU A 405 6.61 -23.33 -20.39
N MET A 406 5.45 -23.59 -21.00
CA MET A 406 4.47 -24.57 -20.54
C MET A 406 4.80 -26.00 -20.98
N ASN A 407 5.92 -26.18 -21.71
CA ASN A 407 6.40 -27.45 -22.23
C ASN A 407 5.31 -28.20 -23.03
N ILE A 408 4.87 -27.57 -24.13
CA ILE A 408 3.88 -28.11 -25.06
C ILE A 408 4.28 -29.55 -25.45
N SER A 409 3.27 -30.42 -25.45
CA SER A 409 3.31 -31.87 -25.69
C SER A 409 4.45 -32.34 -26.62
N GLN A 410 5.09 -33.46 -26.26
CA GLN A 410 6.23 -34.07 -26.97
C GLN A 410 5.98 -34.35 -28.48
N HIS A 411 4.73 -34.27 -28.93
CA HIS A 411 4.32 -34.56 -30.30
C HIS A 411 4.33 -33.36 -31.26
N VAL A 412 4.56 -32.13 -30.77
CA VAL A 412 4.66 -30.92 -31.62
C VAL A 412 6.08 -30.41 -31.59
N SER A 413 6.68 -30.15 -32.76
CA SER A 413 8.00 -29.50 -32.81
C SER A 413 7.90 -28.12 -32.18
N LYS A 414 8.78 -27.82 -31.21
CA LYS A 414 8.79 -26.52 -30.53
C LYS A 414 9.02 -25.34 -31.49
N LEU A 415 9.64 -25.61 -32.65
CA LEU A 415 9.84 -24.63 -33.71
C LEU A 415 8.55 -24.26 -34.47
N ASP A 416 7.55 -25.14 -34.49
CA ASP A 416 6.26 -24.89 -35.16
C ASP A 416 5.37 -23.95 -34.35
N VAL A 417 5.68 -23.78 -33.05
CA VAL A 417 5.02 -22.83 -32.15
C VAL A 417 5.47 -21.39 -32.42
N ILE A 418 6.63 -21.20 -33.06
CA ILE A 418 7.16 -19.87 -33.39
C ILE A 418 6.44 -19.32 -34.62
N PRO A 419 5.70 -18.21 -34.50
CA PRO A 419 5.07 -17.57 -35.63
C PRO A 419 6.08 -17.07 -36.66
N PHE A 420 5.71 -17.13 -37.94
CA PHE A 420 6.56 -16.70 -39.05
C PHE A 420 7.08 -15.24 -38.89
N VAL A 421 6.26 -14.34 -38.35
CA VAL A 421 6.66 -12.96 -38.08
C VAL A 421 7.89 -12.84 -37.17
N LEU A 422 8.02 -13.72 -36.15
CA LEU A 422 9.16 -13.67 -35.24
C LEU A 422 10.45 -14.14 -35.92
N ARG A 423 10.34 -15.03 -36.91
CA ARG A 423 11.48 -15.48 -37.74
C ARG A 423 11.97 -14.39 -38.67
N ILE A 424 11.10 -13.52 -39.18
CA ILE A 424 11.52 -12.36 -39.98
C ILE A 424 12.13 -11.27 -39.09
N SER A 425 11.56 -11.08 -37.90
CA SER A 425 11.95 -10.01 -36.96
C SER A 425 13.39 -10.16 -36.45
N ILE A 426 14.04 -11.32 -36.62
CA ILE A 426 15.46 -11.51 -36.25
C ILE A 426 16.42 -10.64 -37.06
N ASN A 427 15.98 -10.13 -38.22
CA ASN A 427 16.78 -9.25 -39.07
C ASN A 427 16.72 -7.78 -38.63
N ASP A 428 15.74 -7.41 -37.79
CA ASP A 428 15.61 -6.07 -37.22
C ASP A 428 16.14 -6.06 -35.79
N LEU A 429 17.40 -5.67 -35.65
CA LEU A 429 18.13 -5.61 -34.39
C LEU A 429 18.18 -4.19 -33.79
N SER A 430 17.30 -3.29 -34.25
CA SER A 430 17.24 -1.90 -33.79
C SER A 430 16.75 -1.78 -32.35
N ASN A 431 15.93 -2.72 -31.89
CA ASN A 431 15.31 -2.72 -30.57
C ASN A 431 15.98 -3.77 -29.66
N THR A 432 16.74 -3.31 -28.67
CA THR A 432 17.45 -4.17 -27.71
C THR A 432 16.49 -5.06 -26.92
N TYR A 433 15.33 -4.54 -26.50
CA TYR A 433 14.31 -5.31 -25.78
C TYR A 433 13.76 -6.46 -26.62
N THR A 434 13.34 -6.17 -27.85
CA THR A 434 12.83 -7.19 -28.78
C THR A 434 13.87 -8.26 -29.03
N THR A 435 15.13 -7.86 -29.23
CA THR A 435 16.25 -8.79 -29.43
C THR A 435 16.47 -9.72 -28.23
N ALA A 436 16.46 -9.18 -27.00
CA ALA A 436 16.62 -9.97 -25.78
C ALA A 436 15.46 -10.96 -25.56
N LEU A 437 14.22 -10.52 -25.79
CA LEU A 437 13.04 -11.39 -25.68
C LEU A 437 13.06 -12.49 -26.75
N LEU A 438 13.42 -12.17 -28.00
CA LEU A 438 13.58 -13.17 -29.06
C LEU A 438 14.69 -14.17 -28.73
N ALA A 439 15.84 -13.71 -28.22
CA ALA A 439 16.93 -14.60 -27.81
C ALA A 439 16.43 -15.62 -26.77
N TYR A 440 15.58 -15.20 -25.83
CA TYR A 440 14.95 -16.10 -24.87
C TYR A 440 13.94 -17.06 -25.54
N VAL A 441 13.07 -16.57 -26.42
CA VAL A 441 12.12 -17.41 -27.19
C VAL A 441 12.84 -18.52 -27.97
N PHE A 442 13.86 -18.17 -28.75
CA PHE A 442 14.63 -19.15 -29.53
C PHE A 442 15.43 -20.11 -28.64
N THR A 443 15.88 -19.64 -27.46
CA THR A 443 16.46 -20.53 -26.44
C THR A 443 15.46 -21.58 -25.97
N LEU A 444 14.23 -21.19 -25.66
CA LEU A 444 13.18 -22.13 -25.23
C LEU A 444 12.75 -23.11 -26.35
N ALA A 445 12.80 -22.66 -27.60
CA ALA A 445 12.48 -23.48 -28.76
C ALA A 445 13.59 -24.47 -29.16
N GLY A 446 14.81 -24.29 -28.65
CA GLY A 446 15.97 -25.14 -28.95
C GLY A 446 16.70 -24.78 -30.25
N ASP A 447 16.41 -23.61 -30.85
CA ASP A 447 17.13 -23.12 -32.03
C ASP A 447 18.44 -22.45 -31.60
N THR A 448 19.53 -23.22 -31.65
CA THR A 448 20.84 -22.81 -31.17
C THR A 448 21.53 -21.79 -32.08
N GLU A 449 21.28 -21.84 -33.39
CA GLU A 449 21.90 -20.95 -34.38
C GLU A 449 21.34 -19.53 -34.27
N THR A 450 20.01 -19.41 -34.33
CA THR A 450 19.33 -18.11 -34.19
C THR A 450 19.61 -17.50 -32.82
N ARG A 451 19.59 -18.32 -31.76
CA ARG A 451 19.97 -17.87 -30.41
C ARG A 451 21.39 -17.31 -30.37
N ALA A 452 22.36 -18.00 -30.96
CA ALA A 452 23.75 -17.56 -30.95
C ALA A 452 23.92 -16.21 -31.67
N HIS A 453 23.28 -16.05 -32.83
CA HIS A 453 23.27 -14.80 -33.59
C HIS A 453 22.70 -13.62 -32.76
N LEU A 454 21.55 -13.80 -32.12
CA LEU A 454 20.92 -12.76 -31.30
C LEU A 454 21.76 -12.41 -30.07
N LEU A 455 22.31 -13.42 -29.38
CA LEU A 455 23.18 -13.20 -28.22
C LEU A 455 24.51 -12.54 -28.58
N GLN A 456 25.04 -12.81 -29.78
CA GLN A 456 26.23 -12.13 -30.29
C GLN A 456 25.96 -10.64 -30.50
N HIS A 457 24.85 -10.28 -31.15
CA HIS A 457 24.47 -8.87 -31.28
C HIS A 457 24.28 -8.18 -29.93
N LEU A 458 23.56 -8.82 -29.00
CA LEU A 458 23.36 -8.30 -27.65
C LEU A 458 24.69 -8.05 -26.93
N ASP A 459 25.70 -8.90 -27.13
CA ASP A 459 27.02 -8.68 -26.53
C ASP A 459 27.73 -7.43 -27.07
N THR A 460 27.47 -7.04 -28.33
CA THR A 460 28.04 -5.81 -28.93
C THR A 460 27.42 -4.53 -28.38
N VAL A 461 26.16 -4.57 -27.96
CA VAL A 461 25.42 -3.42 -27.41
C VAL A 461 25.35 -3.45 -25.87
N ALA A 462 26.07 -4.37 -25.23
CA ALA A 462 26.10 -4.49 -23.78
C ALA A 462 26.86 -3.33 -23.14
N VAL A 463 26.32 -2.80 -22.05
CA VAL A 463 26.97 -1.76 -21.25
C VAL A 463 27.85 -2.43 -20.19
N ARG A 464 29.16 -2.10 -20.22
CA ARG A 464 30.17 -2.65 -19.31
C ARG A 464 30.74 -1.54 -18.43
N GLU A 465 30.39 -1.57 -17.15
CA GLU A 465 30.84 -0.59 -16.15
C GLU A 465 31.58 -1.32 -15.02
N GLY A 466 32.89 -1.42 -15.12
CA GLY A 466 33.70 -2.21 -14.19
C GLY A 466 33.28 -3.68 -14.21
N ASP A 467 32.78 -4.17 -13.07
CA ASP A 467 32.29 -5.54 -12.91
C ASP A 467 30.80 -5.72 -13.30
N PHE A 468 30.12 -4.64 -13.71
CA PHE A 468 28.71 -4.67 -14.09
C PHE A 468 28.54 -4.90 -15.59
N LEU A 469 27.56 -5.74 -15.91
CA LEU A 469 27.14 -6.03 -17.28
C LEU A 469 25.62 -5.92 -17.38
N TYR A 470 25.13 -5.02 -18.21
CA TYR A 470 23.68 -4.80 -18.35
C TYR A 470 23.31 -4.24 -19.73
N TRP A 471 22.02 -4.15 -20.00
CA TRP A 471 21.48 -3.62 -21.26
C TRP A 471 20.45 -2.53 -21.00
N SER A 472 20.41 -1.55 -21.90
CA SER A 472 19.38 -0.53 -21.99
C SER A 472 18.86 -0.41 -23.42
N GLN A 473 17.67 0.20 -23.58
CA GLN A 473 17.07 0.39 -24.89
C GLN A 473 17.73 1.55 -25.67
N THR A 474 18.11 2.62 -24.97
CA THR A 474 18.91 3.72 -25.54
C THR A 474 20.00 4.15 -24.55
N ALA A 475 21.12 4.68 -25.07
CA ALA A 475 22.24 5.14 -24.25
C ALA A 475 21.89 6.32 -23.31
N ALA A 476 20.78 7.03 -23.58
CA ALA A 476 20.28 8.14 -22.78
C ALA A 476 19.12 7.76 -21.83
N GLU A 477 18.59 6.53 -21.91
CA GLU A 477 17.49 6.09 -21.05
C GLU A 477 17.98 5.60 -19.69
N THR A 478 17.51 6.27 -18.64
CA THR A 478 17.75 5.94 -17.24
C THR A 478 16.66 5.07 -16.62
N SER A 479 15.74 4.52 -17.42
CA SER A 479 14.69 3.63 -16.92
C SER A 479 15.30 2.32 -16.42
N ALA A 480 15.53 2.25 -15.11
CA ALA A 480 16.05 1.05 -14.44
C ALA A 480 15.16 -0.17 -14.70
N SER A 481 13.85 0.03 -14.87
CA SER A 481 12.89 -1.07 -15.00
C SER A 481 13.00 -1.84 -16.31
N LEU A 482 13.04 -1.12 -17.44
CA LEU A 482 13.20 -1.77 -18.75
C LEU A 482 14.59 -2.41 -18.85
N SER A 483 15.61 -1.74 -18.33
CA SER A 483 16.99 -2.27 -18.30
C SER A 483 17.10 -3.56 -17.47
N VAL A 484 16.39 -3.64 -16.34
CA VAL A 484 16.27 -4.86 -15.52
C VAL A 484 15.59 -5.98 -16.29
N GLU A 485 14.50 -5.69 -16.98
CA GLU A 485 13.77 -6.69 -17.77
C GLU A 485 14.62 -7.24 -18.93
N ILE A 486 15.25 -6.37 -19.73
CA ILE A 486 16.15 -6.76 -20.83
C ILE A 486 17.27 -7.64 -20.30
N SER A 487 17.99 -7.16 -19.28
CA SER A 487 19.13 -7.89 -18.70
C SER A 487 18.72 -9.24 -18.12
N SER A 488 17.52 -9.34 -17.55
CA SER A 488 16.97 -10.59 -17.04
C SER A 488 16.62 -11.58 -18.16
N TYR A 489 16.08 -11.12 -19.30
CA TYR A 489 15.87 -11.99 -20.46
C TYR A 489 17.17 -12.50 -21.07
N VAL A 490 18.21 -11.66 -21.17
CA VAL A 490 19.53 -12.11 -21.63
C VAL A 490 20.11 -13.17 -20.70
N LEU A 491 20.00 -12.95 -19.39
CA LEU A 491 20.42 -13.92 -18.37
C LEU A 491 19.68 -15.25 -18.50
N LEU A 492 18.35 -15.22 -18.68
CA LEU A 492 17.53 -16.41 -18.91
C LEU A 492 17.94 -17.14 -20.20
N ALA A 493 18.14 -16.41 -21.30
CA ALA A 493 18.56 -16.98 -22.58
C ALA A 493 19.94 -17.64 -22.52
N LYS A 494 20.86 -17.08 -21.72
CA LYS A 494 22.19 -17.67 -21.49
C LYS A 494 22.10 -18.95 -20.65
N LEU A 495 21.49 -18.86 -19.47
CA LEU A 495 21.51 -19.94 -18.47
C LEU A 495 20.55 -21.09 -18.74
N SER A 496 19.49 -20.90 -19.54
CA SER A 496 18.51 -21.95 -19.80
C SER A 496 19.02 -23.06 -20.74
N ALA A 497 20.11 -22.83 -21.48
CA ALA A 497 20.65 -23.78 -22.46
C ALA A 497 22.05 -24.31 -22.13
N SER A 498 22.80 -23.66 -21.23
CA SER A 498 24.16 -24.07 -20.87
C SER A 498 24.46 -23.73 -19.42
N THR A 499 25.18 -24.63 -18.74
CA THR A 499 25.69 -24.49 -17.37
C THR A 499 27.21 -24.41 -17.33
N ALA A 500 27.85 -24.06 -18.46
CA ALA A 500 29.30 -23.95 -18.54
C ALA A 500 29.84 -22.89 -17.57
N ALA A 501 31.05 -23.12 -17.05
CA ALA A 501 31.70 -22.22 -16.10
C ALA A 501 31.90 -20.80 -16.68
N ASP A 502 32.19 -20.70 -17.97
CA ASP A 502 32.34 -19.42 -18.68
C ASP A 502 31.02 -18.65 -18.76
N ASP A 503 29.90 -19.35 -18.99
CA ASP A 503 28.56 -18.77 -19.00
C ASP A 503 28.14 -18.28 -17.60
N LEU A 504 28.54 -19.00 -16.54
CA LEU A 504 28.34 -18.57 -15.16
C LEU A 504 29.19 -17.34 -14.80
N GLY A 505 30.43 -17.28 -15.30
CA GLY A 505 31.29 -16.10 -15.18
C GLY A 505 30.67 -14.87 -15.86
N TYR A 506 30.18 -15.03 -17.09
CA TYR A 506 29.45 -13.98 -17.82
C TYR A 506 28.19 -13.53 -17.09
N ALA A 507 27.37 -14.49 -16.62
CA ALA A 507 26.16 -14.23 -15.86
C ALA A 507 26.43 -13.49 -14.54
N SER A 508 27.59 -13.70 -13.91
CA SER A 508 27.92 -13.06 -12.63
C SER A 508 27.93 -11.52 -12.71
N GLY A 509 28.39 -10.93 -13.83
CA GLY A 509 28.37 -9.49 -14.04
C GLY A 509 26.94 -8.92 -14.14
N ILE A 510 26.04 -9.69 -14.75
CA ILE A 510 24.61 -9.34 -14.86
C ILE A 510 23.94 -9.40 -13.49
N ILE A 511 24.21 -10.47 -12.73
CA ILE A 511 23.65 -10.68 -11.39
C ILE A 511 24.11 -9.57 -10.43
N ARG A 512 25.39 -9.18 -10.47
CA ARG A 512 25.93 -8.09 -9.64
C ARG A 512 25.24 -6.75 -9.92
N TRP A 513 24.90 -6.48 -11.17
CA TRP A 513 24.14 -5.29 -11.52
C TRP A 513 22.67 -5.39 -11.08
N LEU A 514 22.01 -6.54 -11.34
CA LEU A 514 20.61 -6.77 -10.94
C LEU A 514 20.39 -6.67 -9.43
N THR A 515 21.30 -7.21 -8.61
CA THR A 515 21.21 -7.06 -7.14
C THR A 515 21.33 -5.59 -6.72
N GLY A 516 22.15 -4.80 -7.44
CA GLY A 516 22.22 -3.35 -7.34
C GLY A 516 20.88 -2.62 -7.53
N GLN A 517 20.00 -3.16 -8.38
CA GLN A 517 18.71 -2.54 -8.74
C GLN A 517 17.54 -2.93 -7.81
N GLN A 518 17.74 -3.86 -6.86
CA GLN A 518 16.68 -4.26 -5.93
C GLN A 518 16.31 -3.12 -4.96
N ASN A 519 15.01 -2.94 -4.73
CA ASN A 519 14.51 -2.00 -3.74
C ASN A 519 14.65 -2.57 -2.30
N TYR A 520 14.31 -1.73 -1.30
CA TYR A 520 14.38 -2.10 0.12
C TYR A 520 13.62 -3.40 0.48
N TYR A 521 12.53 -3.69 -0.25
CA TYR A 521 11.67 -4.84 -0.02
C TYR A 521 12.10 -6.11 -0.78
N GLY A 522 13.16 -6.05 -1.59
CA GLY A 522 13.64 -7.17 -2.40
C GLY A 522 12.93 -7.35 -3.75
N GLY A 523 12.05 -6.42 -4.14
CA GLY A 523 11.48 -6.33 -5.48
C GLY A 523 12.23 -5.31 -6.36
N PHE A 524 11.73 -5.06 -7.57
CA PHE A 524 12.27 -4.08 -8.51
C PHE A 524 11.29 -2.93 -8.71
N SER A 525 11.45 -2.15 -9.78
CA SER A 525 10.70 -0.92 -9.99
C SER A 525 9.26 -1.15 -10.49
N SER A 526 8.96 -2.31 -11.06
CA SER A 526 7.64 -2.67 -11.61
C SER A 526 7.21 -4.11 -11.28
N THR A 527 6.06 -4.54 -11.80
CA THR A 527 5.63 -5.94 -11.72
C THR A 527 6.42 -6.83 -12.69
N GLN A 528 6.59 -6.42 -13.95
CA GLN A 528 7.20 -7.28 -14.97
C GLN A 528 8.70 -7.49 -14.73
N ASP A 529 9.44 -6.40 -14.50
CA ASP A 529 10.87 -6.47 -14.18
C ASP A 529 11.11 -7.32 -12.92
N THR A 530 10.27 -7.20 -11.89
CA THR A 530 10.35 -8.01 -10.68
C THR A 530 10.12 -9.48 -11.00
N VAL A 531 9.10 -9.82 -11.77
CA VAL A 531 8.79 -11.21 -12.11
C VAL A 531 9.92 -11.86 -12.91
N VAL A 532 10.38 -11.21 -13.98
CA VAL A 532 11.42 -11.77 -14.85
C VAL A 532 12.78 -11.79 -14.14
N ALA A 533 13.11 -10.76 -13.35
CA ALA A 533 14.34 -10.73 -12.56
C ALA A 533 14.33 -11.79 -11.46
N LEU A 534 13.23 -11.98 -10.73
CA LEU A 534 13.13 -13.05 -9.73
C LEU A 534 13.26 -14.43 -10.39
N GLN A 535 12.67 -14.65 -11.56
CA GLN A 535 12.84 -15.88 -12.31
C GLN A 535 14.31 -16.10 -12.70
N ALA A 536 14.99 -15.08 -13.21
CA ALA A 536 16.39 -15.16 -13.62
C ALA A 536 17.34 -15.37 -12.44
N LEU A 537 17.13 -14.64 -11.34
CA LEU A 537 17.87 -14.80 -10.08
C LEU A 537 17.63 -16.19 -9.47
N ALA A 538 16.39 -16.71 -9.55
CA ALA A 538 16.07 -18.05 -9.09
C ALA A 538 16.81 -19.13 -9.89
N LEU A 539 16.84 -19.01 -11.22
CA LEU A 539 17.57 -19.91 -12.09
C LEU A 539 19.08 -19.88 -11.79
N TYR A 540 19.69 -18.69 -11.80
CA TYR A 540 21.11 -18.52 -11.51
C TYR A 540 21.47 -19.09 -10.14
N SER A 541 20.69 -18.75 -9.11
CA SER A 541 20.95 -19.22 -7.75
C SER A 541 20.86 -20.74 -7.64
N THR A 542 19.94 -21.39 -8.36
CA THR A 542 19.86 -22.86 -8.40
C THR A 542 21.13 -23.47 -9.01
N LEU A 543 21.76 -22.80 -9.98
CA LEU A 543 22.98 -23.29 -10.63
C LEU A 543 24.26 -23.06 -9.81
N VAL A 544 24.32 -21.98 -9.03
CA VAL A 544 25.52 -21.63 -8.22
C VAL A 544 25.40 -22.02 -6.74
N PHE A 545 24.24 -22.51 -6.30
CA PHE A 545 24.00 -22.85 -4.90
C PHE A 545 24.93 -23.97 -4.43
N SER A 546 25.64 -23.71 -3.33
CA SER A 546 26.37 -24.72 -2.56
C SER A 546 25.74 -24.88 -1.17
N PRO A 547 25.40 -26.13 -0.75
CA PRO A 547 24.78 -26.39 0.55
C PRO A 547 25.73 -26.21 1.73
N GLU A 548 27.05 -26.39 1.54
CA GLU A 548 28.06 -26.26 2.60
C GLU A 548 28.72 -24.87 2.64
N GLY A 549 28.30 -23.96 1.76
CA GLY A 549 28.88 -22.63 1.65
C GLY A 549 28.74 -21.83 2.95
N SER A 550 29.86 -21.29 3.44
CA SER A 550 29.90 -20.40 4.61
C SER A 550 30.77 -19.19 4.31
N SER A 551 30.35 -18.01 4.79
CA SER A 551 31.10 -16.77 4.63
C SER A 551 30.91 -15.84 5.82
N THR A 552 31.95 -15.10 6.14
CA THR A 552 31.95 -14.04 7.15
C THR A 552 32.06 -12.70 6.44
N VAL A 553 31.10 -11.82 6.67
CA VAL A 553 31.07 -10.45 6.15
C VAL A 553 31.48 -9.51 7.25
N THR A 554 32.55 -8.75 7.03
CA THR A 554 33.04 -7.74 7.96
C THR A 554 32.78 -6.36 7.37
N VAL A 555 32.10 -5.51 8.13
CA VAL A 555 31.92 -4.08 7.82
C VAL A 555 32.69 -3.28 8.86
N GLN A 556 33.71 -2.57 8.40
CA GLN A 556 34.60 -1.81 9.27
C GLN A 556 34.48 -0.31 8.98
N SER A 557 34.42 0.49 10.04
CA SER A 557 34.51 1.94 10.08
C SER A 557 35.77 2.34 10.84
N ASP A 558 36.16 3.62 10.80
CA ASP A 558 37.31 4.15 11.55
C ASP A 558 37.16 3.95 13.08
N SER A 559 35.93 3.84 13.59
CA SER A 559 35.62 3.73 15.03
C SER A 559 34.97 2.41 15.48
N SER A 560 34.48 1.59 14.55
CA SER A 560 33.66 0.40 14.88
C SER A 560 33.78 -0.69 13.81
N GLN A 561 33.66 -1.95 14.23
CA GLN A 561 33.65 -3.10 13.32
C GLN A 561 32.44 -3.98 13.63
N LEU A 562 31.69 -4.35 12.58
CA LEU A 562 30.62 -5.33 12.63
C LEU A 562 31.00 -6.56 11.82
N THR A 563 30.65 -7.73 12.33
CA THR A 563 30.93 -9.01 11.67
C THR A 563 29.65 -9.84 11.63
N PHE A 564 29.35 -10.39 10.45
CA PHE A 564 28.17 -11.21 10.19
C PHE A 564 28.63 -12.57 9.68
N ASP A 565 28.29 -13.63 10.40
CA ASP A 565 28.57 -15.00 9.98
C ASP A 565 27.38 -15.58 9.23
N VAL A 566 27.65 -16.15 8.06
CA VAL A 566 26.70 -16.76 7.14
C VAL A 566 27.09 -18.22 6.99
N ASN A 567 26.22 -19.10 7.44
CA ASN A 567 26.37 -20.54 7.39
C ASN A 567 25.06 -21.18 6.91
N PRO A 568 25.07 -22.48 6.59
CA PRO A 568 23.87 -23.16 6.09
C PRO A 568 22.66 -23.08 7.04
N GLY A 569 22.88 -22.96 8.36
CA GLY A 569 21.82 -22.87 9.36
C GLY A 569 21.19 -21.48 9.48
N ASN A 570 21.87 -20.42 9.06
CA ASN A 570 21.40 -19.04 9.18
C ASN A 570 21.35 -18.28 7.83
N LYS A 571 21.47 -19.00 6.70
CA LYS A 571 21.46 -18.43 5.34
C LYS A 571 20.17 -17.67 5.00
N LEU A 572 19.03 -18.14 5.50
CA LEU A 572 17.73 -17.47 5.40
C LEU A 572 17.47 -16.47 6.53
N LEU A 573 18.33 -16.45 7.55
CA LEU A 573 18.15 -15.57 8.70
C LEU A 573 18.59 -14.16 8.30
N TYR A 574 17.64 -13.24 8.43
CA TYR A 574 17.93 -11.84 8.29
C TYR A 574 18.72 -11.33 9.50
N GLN A 575 19.87 -10.72 9.24
CA GLN A 575 20.72 -10.08 10.24
C GLN A 575 20.71 -8.55 10.00
N GLU A 576 20.51 -7.77 11.06
CA GLU A 576 20.50 -6.30 11.00
C GLU A 576 21.14 -5.74 12.24
N GLU A 577 22.14 -4.88 12.03
CA GLU A 577 22.74 -4.09 13.09
C GLU A 577 22.97 -2.67 12.62
N THR A 578 22.65 -1.72 13.49
CA THR A 578 22.88 -0.29 13.25
C THR A 578 24.27 0.09 13.76
N MET A 579 25.12 0.63 12.89
CA MET A 579 26.36 1.26 13.35
C MET A 579 26.09 2.66 13.90
N GLU A 580 26.60 2.94 15.09
CA GLU A 580 26.60 4.27 15.69
C GLU A 580 27.78 5.10 15.15
N GLY A 581 27.50 6.21 14.46
CA GLY A 581 28.52 7.13 13.95
C GLY A 581 27.99 8.00 12.82
N VAL A 582 28.24 9.31 12.88
CA VAL A 582 27.79 10.29 11.87
C VAL A 582 28.93 10.53 10.90
N SER A 583 28.82 9.94 9.69
CA SER A 583 29.73 10.11 8.54
C SER A 583 31.18 9.62 8.76
N GLY A 584 31.60 8.62 7.98
CA GLY A 584 32.97 8.08 7.99
C GLY A 584 33.24 7.25 6.75
N LYS A 585 34.45 6.71 6.59
CA LYS A 585 34.76 5.74 5.53
C LYS A 585 34.40 4.34 6.03
N TYR A 586 33.79 3.52 5.18
CA TYR A 586 33.50 2.12 5.49
C TYR A 586 34.26 1.19 4.55
N SER A 587 34.70 0.04 5.02
CA SER A 587 35.26 -1.04 4.21
C SER A 587 34.46 -2.31 4.42
N LEU A 588 34.19 -3.03 3.32
CA LEU A 588 33.49 -4.32 3.35
C LEU A 588 34.43 -5.43 2.89
N GLU A 589 34.58 -6.44 3.73
CA GLU A 589 35.38 -7.64 3.46
C GLU A 589 34.49 -8.88 3.58
N VAL A 590 34.66 -9.83 2.65
CA VAL A 590 33.97 -11.14 2.71
C VAL A 590 34.99 -12.25 2.62
N LYS A 591 35.04 -13.12 3.64
CA LYS A 591 35.89 -14.32 3.69
C LYS A 591 35.02 -15.56 3.67
N GLY A 592 35.47 -16.62 3.01
CA GLY A 592 34.77 -17.91 3.01
C GLY A 592 34.62 -18.52 1.63
N THR A 593 33.54 -19.27 1.43
CA THR A 593 33.27 -20.05 0.21
C THR A 593 31.97 -19.64 -0.48
N ALA A 594 31.08 -18.88 0.17
CA ALA A 594 29.80 -18.44 -0.37
C ALA A 594 29.78 -16.94 -0.72
N CYS A 595 28.94 -16.53 -1.68
CA CYS A 595 28.66 -15.12 -1.91
C CYS A 595 27.63 -14.59 -0.91
N ALA A 596 27.77 -13.32 -0.54
CA ALA A 596 26.89 -12.60 0.39
C ALA A 596 26.37 -11.29 -0.24
N SER A 597 25.07 -11.00 -0.09
CA SER A 597 24.40 -9.85 -0.71
C SER A 597 24.17 -8.70 0.26
N VAL A 598 25.13 -7.80 0.39
CA VAL A 598 25.10 -6.70 1.35
C VAL A 598 24.23 -5.54 0.85
N GLN A 599 23.25 -5.08 1.64
CA GLN A 599 22.41 -3.92 1.30
C GLN A 599 22.42 -2.89 2.42
N VAL A 600 22.98 -1.71 2.15
CA VAL A 600 22.98 -0.57 3.07
C VAL A 600 21.86 0.40 2.71
N SER A 601 21.10 0.86 3.71
CA SER A 601 20.00 1.82 3.51
C SER A 601 20.10 2.98 4.49
N TYR A 602 19.90 4.20 4.02
CA TYR A 602 19.91 5.42 4.82
C TYR A 602 18.73 6.33 4.45
N SER A 603 18.10 6.94 5.45
CA SER A 603 17.06 7.95 5.23
C SER A 603 17.69 9.34 5.19
N ILE A 604 17.42 10.10 4.12
CA ILE A 604 17.71 11.55 4.07
C ILE A 604 16.39 12.28 3.91
N VAL A 605 16.24 13.37 4.65
CA VAL A 605 15.22 14.37 4.37
C VAL A 605 15.76 15.30 3.31
N THR A 606 15.27 15.22 2.07
CA THR A 606 15.68 16.09 0.98
C THR A 606 14.56 17.03 0.57
N THR A 607 14.91 18.15 -0.04
CA THR A 607 13.98 18.99 -0.80
C THR A 607 13.64 18.33 -2.16
N PRO A 608 12.50 18.67 -2.77
CA PRO A 608 11.97 18.00 -3.96
C PRO A 608 12.97 17.87 -5.11
N THR A 609 12.89 16.75 -5.84
CA THR A 609 13.54 16.60 -7.16
C THR A 609 12.51 16.87 -8.23
N ASP A 610 12.79 17.76 -9.18
CA ASP A 610 11.90 18.05 -10.30
C ASP A 610 11.79 16.83 -11.22
N VAL A 611 10.64 16.14 -11.18
CA VAL A 611 10.28 15.16 -12.21
C VAL A 611 9.38 15.87 -13.23
N THR A 612 9.69 15.69 -14.52
CA THR A 612 9.11 16.50 -15.60
C THR A 612 7.78 15.98 -16.15
N THR A 613 7.29 14.82 -15.70
CA THR A 613 6.14 14.11 -16.28
C THR A 613 4.81 14.45 -15.62
N LEU A 614 4.79 14.59 -14.29
CA LEU A 614 3.63 15.01 -13.52
C LEU A 614 3.86 16.42 -12.96
N SER A 615 2.79 17.20 -12.83
CA SER A 615 2.84 18.48 -12.12
C SER A 615 1.60 18.67 -11.25
N VAL A 616 1.82 19.34 -10.12
CA VAL A 616 0.77 19.74 -9.19
C VAL A 616 1.00 21.19 -8.79
N GLU A 617 -0.04 22.00 -8.95
CA GLU A 617 -0.07 23.40 -8.50
C GLU A 617 -1.17 23.56 -7.45
N VAL A 618 -0.97 24.44 -6.48
CA VAL A 618 -1.96 24.71 -5.43
C VAL A 618 -2.12 26.20 -5.20
N LYS A 619 -3.38 26.64 -5.09
CA LYS A 619 -3.75 27.99 -4.66
C LYS A 619 -4.54 27.88 -3.37
N SER A 620 -4.14 28.65 -2.35
CA SER A 620 -4.80 28.70 -1.05
C SER A 620 -5.47 30.06 -0.83
N GLU A 621 -6.76 30.04 -0.48
CA GLU A 621 -7.58 31.23 -0.25
C GLU A 621 -8.25 31.16 1.13
N VAL A 622 -8.14 32.24 1.91
CA VAL A 622 -8.76 32.33 3.23
C VAL A 622 -10.19 32.83 3.10
N ASP A 623 -11.15 32.05 3.58
CA ASP A 623 -12.55 32.46 3.64
C ASP A 623 -12.75 33.40 4.85
N ALA A 624 -12.73 34.70 4.58
CA ALA A 624 -12.82 35.77 5.59
C ALA A 624 -14.23 35.97 6.18
N THR A 625 -15.24 35.20 5.74
CA THR A 625 -16.64 35.41 6.14
C THR A 625 -17.01 34.81 7.50
N SER A 626 -16.14 33.95 8.06
CA SER A 626 -16.40 33.15 9.26
C SER A 626 -15.66 33.68 10.50
N LYS A 627 -16.39 34.28 11.46
CA LYS A 627 -15.82 34.77 12.74
C LYS A 627 -15.47 33.66 13.75
N SER A 628 -15.88 32.41 13.53
CA SER A 628 -15.79 31.35 14.57
C SER A 628 -14.76 30.25 14.29
N ARG A 629 -14.42 29.97 13.03
CA ARG A 629 -13.34 29.03 12.62
C ARG A 629 -12.72 29.47 11.32
N ARG A 630 -11.38 29.57 11.26
CA ARG A 630 -10.64 29.89 10.04
C ARG A 630 -10.83 28.74 9.04
N LYS A 631 -11.32 29.08 7.86
CA LYS A 631 -11.49 28.17 6.72
C LYS A 631 -10.45 28.52 5.67
N LEU A 632 -9.82 27.50 5.11
CA LEU A 632 -8.90 27.64 3.99
C LEU A 632 -9.43 26.80 2.83
N ALA A 633 -9.70 27.44 1.70
CA ALA A 633 -10.03 26.78 0.45
C ALA A 633 -8.74 26.52 -0.34
N LEU A 634 -8.55 25.27 -0.75
CA LEU A 634 -7.45 24.82 -1.58
C LEU A 634 -7.98 24.50 -2.98
N THR A 635 -7.40 25.12 -4.00
CA THR A 635 -7.62 24.76 -5.40
C THR A 635 -6.35 24.10 -5.92
N ILE A 636 -6.44 22.81 -6.21
CA ILE A 636 -5.32 21.97 -6.62
C ILE A 636 -5.48 21.65 -8.10
N LYS A 637 -4.46 21.94 -8.90
CA LYS A 637 -4.41 21.65 -10.32
C LYS A 637 -3.38 20.56 -10.58
N SER A 638 -3.80 19.45 -11.16
CA SER A 638 -2.96 18.31 -11.51
C SER A 638 -2.85 18.18 -13.03
N GLN A 639 -1.64 17.93 -13.55
CA GLN A 639 -1.40 17.79 -14.98
C GLN A 639 -0.35 16.70 -15.27
N TYR A 640 -0.51 16.03 -16.41
CA TYR A 640 0.43 15.07 -16.96
C TYR A 640 0.96 15.56 -18.31
N SER A 641 2.28 15.55 -18.48
CA SER A 641 2.99 16.02 -19.68
C SER A 641 3.97 14.97 -20.23
N GLY A 642 3.74 13.68 -19.93
CA GLY A 642 4.62 12.60 -20.35
C GLY A 642 4.43 12.15 -21.81
N LYS A 643 5.10 11.05 -22.17
CA LYS A 643 5.08 10.52 -23.54
C LYS A 643 3.75 9.84 -23.92
N GLU A 644 3.12 9.16 -22.95
CA GLU A 644 1.89 8.40 -23.16
C GLU A 644 0.66 9.30 -23.31
N ASN A 645 -0.44 8.77 -23.87
CA ASN A 645 -1.69 9.54 -24.02
C ASN A 645 -2.43 9.76 -22.68
N THR A 646 -2.25 8.86 -21.71
CA THR A 646 -2.84 8.92 -20.37
C THR A 646 -1.87 8.29 -19.37
N THR A 647 -1.93 8.71 -18.09
CA THR A 647 -1.21 8.03 -17.00
C THR A 647 -1.85 6.68 -16.65
N ASN A 648 -1.19 5.90 -15.78
CA ASN A 648 -1.89 4.87 -15.00
C ASN A 648 -2.76 5.54 -13.91
N MET A 649 -3.24 4.77 -12.93
CA MET A 649 -3.88 5.33 -11.73
C MET A 649 -2.89 6.22 -10.97
N VAL A 650 -3.32 7.41 -10.56
CA VAL A 650 -2.49 8.42 -9.87
C VAL A 650 -3.05 8.68 -8.48
N ILE A 651 -2.17 8.82 -7.48
CA ILE A 651 -2.57 9.30 -6.16
C ILE A 651 -2.19 10.77 -6.04
N LEU A 652 -3.17 11.57 -5.61
CA LEU A 652 -2.94 12.91 -5.08
C LEU A 652 -3.01 12.83 -3.54
N ASP A 653 -1.84 12.94 -2.91
CA ASP A 653 -1.64 12.89 -1.46
C ASP A 653 -1.51 14.30 -0.89
N ILE A 654 -2.51 14.71 -0.11
CA ILE A 654 -2.63 16.06 0.45
C ILE A 654 -2.36 15.98 1.95
N LYS A 655 -1.18 16.43 2.38
CA LYS A 655 -0.85 16.57 3.81
C LYS A 655 -1.59 17.77 4.41
N MET A 656 -2.17 17.61 5.60
CA MET A 656 -2.85 18.69 6.31
C MET A 656 -1.85 19.61 7.03
N LEU A 657 -2.16 20.91 7.10
CA LEU A 657 -1.49 21.84 8.01
C LEU A 657 -1.73 21.41 9.47
N SER A 658 -0.74 21.63 10.33
CA SER A 658 -0.87 21.33 11.76
C SER A 658 -2.10 22.03 12.36
N GLY A 659 -2.98 21.26 13.00
CA GLY A 659 -4.21 21.77 13.61
C GLY A 659 -5.40 21.95 12.66
N PHE A 660 -5.25 21.64 11.37
CA PHE A 660 -6.35 21.67 10.40
C PHE A 660 -6.94 20.28 10.16
N THR A 661 -8.23 20.25 9.83
CA THR A 661 -8.96 19.04 9.44
C THR A 661 -9.85 19.32 8.22
N VAL A 662 -10.21 18.28 7.48
CA VAL A 662 -10.97 18.39 6.23
C VAL A 662 -12.46 18.46 6.48
N VAL A 663 -13.13 19.41 5.81
CA VAL A 663 -14.60 19.43 5.74
C VAL A 663 -15.04 18.48 4.63
N SER A 664 -15.46 17.27 4.99
CA SER A 664 -15.77 16.21 4.01
C SER A 664 -16.96 16.57 3.11
N SER A 665 -16.78 16.54 1.78
CA SER A 665 -17.79 16.11 0.76
C SER A 665 -17.43 16.49 -0.69
N GLN A 666 -16.56 17.46 -0.93
CA GLN A 666 -16.36 18.02 -2.29
C GLN A 666 -15.53 17.14 -3.23
N LEU A 667 -14.47 16.48 -2.72
CA LEU A 667 -13.56 15.68 -3.55
C LEU A 667 -14.17 14.37 -4.09
N LYS A 668 -15.19 13.81 -3.42
CA LYS A 668 -15.78 12.51 -3.80
C LYS A 668 -16.64 12.56 -5.07
N VAL A 669 -17.00 13.75 -5.54
CA VAL A 669 -17.88 13.96 -6.70
C VAL A 669 -17.09 14.49 -7.90
N ALA A 670 -15.78 14.72 -7.74
CA ALA A 670 -14.95 15.25 -8.81
C ALA A 670 -14.69 14.19 -9.91
N PRO A 671 -14.64 14.60 -11.19
CA PRO A 671 -14.40 13.68 -12.30
C PRO A 671 -13.02 13.01 -12.18
N LEU A 672 -12.94 11.75 -12.62
CA LEU A 672 -11.77 10.86 -12.54
C LEU A 672 -11.36 10.42 -11.13
N VAL A 673 -12.02 10.91 -10.07
CA VAL A 673 -11.80 10.42 -8.71
C VAL A 673 -12.53 9.10 -8.51
N ASP A 674 -11.77 8.04 -8.26
CA ASP A 674 -12.31 6.72 -7.95
C ASP A 674 -12.64 6.59 -6.45
N ARG A 675 -11.72 7.07 -5.61
CA ARG A 675 -11.79 6.92 -4.16
C ARG A 675 -11.10 8.07 -3.44
N VAL A 676 -11.59 8.42 -2.26
CA VAL A 676 -10.93 9.34 -1.32
C VAL A 676 -10.81 8.64 0.03
N GLU A 677 -9.58 8.51 0.52
CA GLU A 677 -9.25 8.01 1.85
C GLU A 677 -8.72 9.16 2.72
N GLN A 678 -9.16 9.20 3.96
CA GLN A 678 -8.70 10.19 4.94
C GLN A 678 -8.02 9.44 6.07
N THR A 679 -6.75 9.78 6.32
CA THR A 679 -5.98 9.35 7.49
C THR A 679 -5.94 10.48 8.51
N GLU A 680 -5.17 10.33 9.61
CA GLU A 680 -5.11 11.35 10.67
C GLU A 680 -4.52 12.69 10.17
N ASP A 681 -3.52 12.65 9.27
CA ASP A 681 -2.80 13.83 8.75
C ASP A 681 -2.76 13.95 7.22
N HIS A 682 -3.32 12.99 6.47
CA HIS A 682 -3.36 13.02 5.00
C HIS A 682 -4.78 12.80 4.43
N VAL A 683 -4.99 13.34 3.23
CA VAL A 683 -6.11 12.99 2.35
C VAL A 683 -5.55 12.43 1.06
N LEU A 684 -5.83 11.15 0.81
CA LEU A 684 -5.41 10.42 -0.38
C LEU A 684 -6.55 10.38 -1.38
N VAL A 685 -6.36 10.98 -2.55
CA VAL A 685 -7.32 10.98 -3.65
C VAL A 685 -6.81 10.08 -4.76
N TYR A 686 -7.57 9.04 -5.08
CA TYR A 686 -7.25 8.07 -6.13
C TYR A 686 -7.88 8.52 -7.44
N LEU A 687 -7.05 8.85 -8.42
CA LEU A 687 -7.43 9.28 -9.77
C LEU A 687 -7.28 8.11 -10.74
N GLN A 688 -8.31 7.79 -11.51
CA GLN A 688 -8.31 6.65 -12.44
C GLN A 688 -7.22 6.78 -13.52
N GLU A 689 -7.09 7.96 -14.11
CA GLU A 689 -6.06 8.34 -15.08
C GLU A 689 -6.02 9.88 -15.20
N LEU A 690 -4.90 10.42 -15.68
CA LEU A 690 -4.75 11.80 -16.13
C LEU A 690 -4.43 11.79 -17.64
N PRO A 691 -5.26 12.43 -18.47
CA PRO A 691 -4.96 12.58 -19.89
C PRO A 691 -3.78 13.54 -20.10
N LYS A 692 -2.99 13.25 -21.13
CA LYS A 692 -1.86 14.10 -21.52
C LYS A 692 -2.31 15.51 -21.85
N ASP A 693 -1.57 16.49 -21.33
CA ASP A 693 -1.72 17.92 -21.55
C ASP A 693 -3.11 18.49 -21.21
N MET A 694 -3.92 17.76 -20.42
CA MET A 694 -5.25 18.18 -19.99
C MET A 694 -5.31 18.34 -18.46
N PRO A 695 -5.12 19.55 -17.91
CA PRO A 695 -5.11 19.77 -16.47
C PRO A 695 -6.49 19.49 -15.83
N LYS A 696 -6.47 18.95 -14.62
CA LYS A 696 -7.66 18.69 -13.79
C LYS A 696 -7.58 19.46 -12.49
N ASN A 697 -8.69 20.10 -12.12
CA ASN A 697 -8.78 20.94 -10.94
C ASN A 697 -9.64 20.25 -9.88
N TYR A 698 -9.17 20.30 -8.64
CA TYR A 698 -9.81 19.74 -7.46
C TYR A 698 -9.91 20.83 -6.39
N SER A 699 -11.05 20.90 -5.71
CA SER A 699 -11.27 21.86 -4.62
C SER A 699 -11.46 21.13 -3.30
N LEU A 700 -10.76 21.63 -2.27
CA LEU A 700 -10.79 21.09 -0.93
C LEU A 700 -10.85 22.21 0.10
N THR A 701 -11.80 22.15 1.03
CA THR A 701 -11.89 23.10 2.14
C THR A 701 -11.42 22.44 3.43
N ILE A 702 -10.45 23.06 4.09
CA ILE A 702 -9.94 22.67 5.40
C ILE A 702 -10.33 23.70 6.47
N ILE A 703 -10.56 23.24 7.68
CA ILE A 703 -10.92 24.07 8.85
C ILE A 703 -9.87 23.93 9.95
N GLU A 704 -9.56 25.04 10.60
CA GLU A 704 -8.73 25.04 11.81
C GLU A 704 -9.53 24.45 12.98
N GLU A 705 -9.07 23.31 13.51
CA GLU A 705 -9.62 22.64 14.70
C GLU A 705 -8.82 22.99 15.95
N LEU A 706 -7.49 23.07 15.82
CA LEU A 706 -6.57 23.50 16.87
C LEU A 706 -5.75 24.69 16.35
N ARG A 707 -5.68 25.74 17.16
CA ARG A 707 -4.90 26.92 16.83
C ARG A 707 -3.42 26.60 16.95
N VAL A 708 -2.69 26.77 15.85
CA VAL A 708 -1.24 26.57 15.78
C VAL A 708 -0.62 27.86 15.26
N GLU A 709 0.36 28.37 16.00
CA GLU A 709 1.14 29.53 15.59
C GLU A 709 2.37 29.10 14.80
N ASN A 710 2.90 30.00 13.95
CA ASN A 710 4.05 29.72 13.09
C ASN A 710 3.89 28.47 12.21
N LEU A 711 2.74 28.37 11.53
CA LEU A 711 2.43 27.27 10.62
C LEU A 711 3.53 27.08 9.57
N LYS A 712 4.07 25.88 9.52
CA LYS A 712 5.00 25.46 8.47
C LYS A 712 4.24 25.03 7.22
N PRO A 713 4.84 25.15 6.03
CA PRO A 713 4.21 24.70 4.79
C PRO A 713 3.82 23.22 4.87
N ALA A 714 2.68 22.89 4.28
CA ALA A 714 2.25 21.51 4.08
C ALA A 714 2.49 21.10 2.62
N VAL A 715 2.83 19.83 2.41
CA VAL A 715 3.19 19.30 1.10
C VAL A 715 2.00 18.59 0.47
N ILE A 716 1.74 18.87 -0.81
CA ILE A 716 0.86 18.09 -1.67
C ILE A 716 1.72 17.35 -2.66
N LYS A 717 1.51 16.04 -2.77
CA LYS A 717 2.23 15.18 -3.69
C LYS A 717 1.27 14.57 -4.69
N ILE A 718 1.72 14.44 -5.91
CA ILE A 718 1.08 13.64 -6.93
C ILE A 718 2.06 12.59 -7.41
N TYR A 719 1.64 11.33 -7.47
CA TYR A 719 2.50 10.24 -7.92
C TYR A 719 1.71 9.12 -8.57
N ASP A 720 2.33 8.43 -9.51
CA ASP A 720 1.72 7.24 -10.12
C ASP A 720 1.60 6.13 -9.06
N TYR A 721 0.41 5.54 -8.93
CA TYR A 721 0.11 4.51 -7.94
C TYR A 721 1.02 3.28 -8.07
N TYR A 722 1.37 2.92 -9.30
CA TYR A 722 2.21 1.78 -9.62
C TYR A 722 3.68 2.16 -9.77
N GLN A 723 3.99 3.47 -9.87
CA GLN A 723 5.34 4.03 -9.92
C GLN A 723 5.48 5.26 -9.01
N PRO A 724 5.67 5.09 -7.70
CA PRO A 724 5.85 6.23 -6.79
C PRO A 724 7.09 7.10 -7.08
N SER A 725 8.03 6.63 -7.91
CA SER A 725 9.18 7.42 -8.35
C SER A 725 8.85 8.46 -9.43
N ASP A 726 7.75 8.29 -10.18
CA ASP A 726 7.19 9.34 -11.03
C ASP A 726 6.24 10.17 -10.16
N GLN A 727 6.76 11.28 -9.65
CA GLN A 727 6.06 12.11 -8.68
C GLN A 727 6.42 13.58 -8.84
N ALA A 728 5.49 14.44 -8.47
CA ALA A 728 5.73 15.86 -8.28
C ALA A 728 5.16 16.29 -6.94
N GLU A 729 5.77 17.31 -6.34
CA GLU A 729 5.30 17.85 -5.07
C GLU A 729 5.32 19.38 -5.09
N THR A 730 4.36 19.97 -4.37
CA THR A 730 4.26 21.41 -4.16
C THR A 730 3.91 21.68 -2.72
N GLU A 731 4.32 22.84 -2.22
CA GLU A 731 3.96 23.29 -0.88
C GLU A 731 2.79 24.27 -0.93
N TYR A 732 1.96 24.26 0.11
CA TYR A 732 1.00 25.33 0.37
C TYR A 732 1.16 25.86 1.79
N ILE A 733 0.95 27.16 1.92
CA ILE A 733 1.00 27.89 3.18
C ILE A 733 -0.36 28.47 3.51
N TYR A 734 -0.61 28.70 4.80
CA TYR A 734 -1.71 29.52 5.25
C TYR A 734 -1.39 30.98 4.92
N PRO A 735 -2.18 31.67 4.08
CA PRO A 735 -1.96 33.09 3.78
C PRO A 735 -2.23 33.90 5.04
N SER A 736 -1.20 34.27 5.78
CA SER A 736 -1.34 35.29 6.82
C SER A 736 -1.62 36.63 6.13
N ALA A 737 -2.60 37.39 6.63
CA ALA A 737 -2.74 38.80 6.26
C ALA A 737 -1.37 39.47 6.42
N ALA A 738 -0.89 40.08 5.34
CA ALA A 738 0.43 40.67 5.21
C ALA A 738 0.93 41.34 6.51
N GLY A 739 1.91 40.71 7.16
CA GLY A 739 2.72 41.29 8.21
C GLY A 739 4.14 41.44 7.70
N ASN A 740 4.47 42.64 7.23
CA ASN A 740 5.80 43.19 6.94
C ASN A 740 6.95 42.18 6.74
N LYS A 741 7.33 41.99 5.47
CA LYS A 741 8.76 41.89 5.13
C LYS A 741 9.44 43.16 5.64
N LEU A 742 10.05 43.09 6.83
CA LEU A 742 11.16 43.99 7.14
C LEU A 742 12.42 43.36 6.55
N LEU A 743 13.15 44.23 5.86
CA LEU A 743 14.36 44.02 5.07
C LEU A 743 15.40 43.10 5.72
#